data_AF-A0A0X8HGP2-F1
#
_entry.id   AF-A0A0X8HGP2-F1
#
_cell.length_a   1.000
_cell.length_b   1.000
_cell.length_c   1.000
_cell.angle_alpha   90.00
_cell.angle_beta   90.00
_cell.angle_gamma   90.00
#
_symmetry.space_group_name_H-M   'P 1'
#
loop_
_entity.id
_entity.type
_entity.pdbx_description
1 polymer ?
#
loop_
_entity_poly.entity_id
_entity_poly.type
_entity_poly.pdbx_seq_one_letter_code
_entity_poly.pdbx_strand_id
1 'polypeptide(L)'
;MKTRLWWLLVMMSLSPLVSANQMCLGTAGMDKSHSRYLEQRIVTLDRAVREAYTELPWQELNVGQAQQALGVEPRALFEWVRDETRWLPYAGELRGADGVMQDRMGSSLDRALLLAALMEEAGHTVRLVRTDLSEEALKRLESTWAGEPVARRPDGPIEMDLSDASIKALAERLDSDPDAIAESLREQREAAETRQARLLADGRQQAKALEALMDGALEAVDGTDAAPTHHWWVQQRTGDGWADFDPALPQQAAGERLVAEGEVEHVYPEALPDDVRHWLTVEVVAEQLHDDRLSEAVAFSHRLPAAELLGQQLHLELYPMALPSPQALLDGSHELDALPGALFDQEQWVPYLRLGDSLERQDGIMADGSVVDLGSEAGMAGAFGEASSALGEVGIGGLGADEPDTPPELTAVMVRFHVEAPGRETDIVERPMMDLIGPALRAAGVEAFEFDDALREQRAVELLSTLEVLGQSTWVPPAQLAAWRYEGLMDNRQSALAGAYLAAQRDDSFIGEALEARSTRRSTLDQLAAMRLAYSPHPERVALTRLNLLGYVTLMEFKGGEYRRREGFDILDNRIAVPDGDAVAETRLAQGALDTLLEAELAVEARAALGNTARAFLHDLGEGVDWRRVDSLDGLADLDWQPDADLKAHFATHLNTGQVLLLPDAPAREEAPTWWQLDPATGDLLGYGRDRRGQYIEGILTLMSAGDSAMGAVGMVQSIWDCLFTSSDPLCCTQDAAAQEMIGRAVSAGLGGLAEAHDINIIIGRELISGGAFDRLNSAGISKAAGDVAGAGAEFIVDSWGRCN
;
A
#
# COMPACT_ATOMS: atom_id res chain seq x y z
N MET A 1 0.39 -53.98 30.82
CA MET A 1 -0.21 -54.06 29.47
C MET A 1 -1.23 -52.95 29.33
N LYS A 2 -1.26 -52.28 28.16
CA LYS A 2 -1.95 -51.01 27.86
C LYS A 2 -1.36 -49.78 28.60
N THR A 3 -1.16 -48.70 27.84
CA THR A 3 -0.45 -47.41 28.10
C THR A 3 1.07 -47.42 27.88
N ARG A 4 1.56 -46.34 27.25
CA ARG A 4 2.91 -46.04 26.68
C ARG A 4 3.09 -46.25 25.16
N LEU A 5 2.45 -45.41 24.34
CA LEU A 5 2.98 -44.97 23.04
C LEU A 5 2.22 -43.73 22.49
N TRP A 6 2.20 -42.62 23.24
CA TRP A 6 1.54 -41.37 22.81
C TRP A 6 2.32 -40.09 23.22
N TRP A 7 3.61 -40.25 23.51
CA TRP A 7 4.54 -39.19 23.94
C TRP A 7 5.80 -39.15 23.05
N LEU A 8 5.66 -39.59 21.80
CA LEU A 8 6.78 -39.78 20.85
C LEU A 8 6.50 -39.20 19.46
N LEU A 9 5.39 -38.45 19.31
CA LEU A 9 4.95 -37.81 18.06
C LEU A 9 4.80 -36.28 18.19
N VAL A 10 5.11 -35.71 19.36
CA VAL A 10 4.96 -34.26 19.68
C VAL A 10 6.33 -33.62 20.02
N MET A 11 7.43 -34.37 19.93
CA MET A 11 8.79 -33.88 20.24
C MET A 11 9.83 -34.20 19.16
N MET A 12 9.44 -34.08 17.89
CA MET A 12 10.39 -33.82 16.80
C MET A 12 10.01 -32.52 16.11
N SER A 13 10.50 -31.45 16.73
CA SER A 13 10.62 -30.10 16.19
C SER A 13 11.45 -30.08 14.89
N LEU A 14 11.08 -29.18 13.98
CA LEU A 14 11.93 -28.05 13.50
C LEU A 14 13.45 -28.29 13.64
N SER A 15 14.30 -28.23 12.60
CA SER A 15 14.16 -27.84 11.17
C SER A 15 15.31 -28.51 10.37
N PRO A 16 15.77 -27.96 9.24
CA PRO A 16 15.16 -27.88 7.91
C PRO A 16 15.79 -28.93 6.94
N LEU A 17 15.66 -28.71 5.62
CA LEU A 17 16.36 -29.35 4.49
C LEU A 17 15.66 -30.53 3.77
N VAL A 18 15.37 -30.26 2.49
CA VAL A 18 15.64 -31.12 1.33
C VAL A 18 14.91 -32.47 1.28
N SER A 19 13.77 -32.49 0.58
CA SER A 19 13.54 -33.31 -0.63
C SER A 19 12.07 -33.21 -1.06
N ALA A 20 11.65 -32.04 -1.56
CA ALA A 20 10.40 -31.93 -2.31
C ALA A 20 10.69 -32.39 -3.74
N ASN A 21 10.29 -33.60 -4.09
CA ASN A 21 10.35 -34.12 -5.46
C ASN A 21 8.95 -34.58 -5.88
N GLN A 22 8.37 -33.81 -6.80
CA GLN A 22 7.48 -34.21 -7.90
C GLN A 22 6.19 -34.99 -7.58
N MET A 23 5.06 -34.57 -8.17
CA MET A 23 4.12 -35.52 -8.81
C MET A 23 3.12 -34.88 -9.78
N CYS A 24 2.76 -35.63 -10.83
CA CYS A 24 1.75 -35.26 -11.83
C CYS A 24 0.50 -36.16 -11.78
N LEU A 25 -0.58 -35.66 -12.38
CA LEU A 25 -1.89 -36.28 -12.70
C LEU A 25 -2.07 -37.80 -12.47
N GLY A 26 -3.00 -38.17 -11.58
CA GLY A 26 -3.49 -39.56 -11.45
C GLY A 26 -4.43 -39.87 -10.28
N THR A 27 -5.01 -38.86 -9.63
CA THR A 27 -5.35 -38.91 -8.20
C THR A 27 -6.84 -39.15 -7.92
N ALA A 28 -7.15 -39.81 -6.79
CA ALA A 28 -8.51 -40.17 -6.40
C ALA A 28 -9.20 -39.00 -5.68
N GLY A 29 -10.43 -38.68 -6.07
CA GLY A 29 -11.18 -37.55 -5.50
C GLY A 29 -11.59 -37.76 -4.03
N MET A 30 -11.78 -36.64 -3.33
CA MET A 30 -12.14 -36.58 -1.91
C MET A 30 -13.41 -37.37 -1.58
N ASP A 31 -13.39 -38.11 -0.48
CA ASP A 31 -14.58 -38.78 0.04
C ASP A 31 -15.61 -37.77 0.58
N LYS A 32 -16.90 -38.06 0.35
CA LYS A 32 -18.04 -37.23 0.76
C LYS A 32 -18.13 -36.97 2.26
N SER A 33 -17.49 -37.78 3.11
CA SER A 33 -17.44 -37.51 4.56
C SER A 33 -16.45 -36.41 4.92
N HIS A 34 -15.26 -36.41 4.30
CA HIS A 34 -14.24 -35.36 4.47
C HIS A 34 -14.69 -34.01 3.86
N SER A 35 -15.31 -34.03 2.66
CA SER A 35 -15.91 -32.82 2.05
C SER A 35 -16.85 -32.10 3.03
N ARG A 36 -17.81 -32.83 3.62
CA ARG A 36 -18.78 -32.26 4.59
C ARG A 36 -18.14 -31.77 5.88
N TYR A 37 -17.05 -32.40 6.33
CA TYR A 37 -16.33 -31.96 7.51
C TYR A 37 -15.63 -30.62 7.26
N LEU A 38 -14.95 -30.48 6.12
CA LEU A 38 -14.35 -29.23 5.68
C LEU A 38 -15.42 -28.14 5.49
N GLU A 39 -16.51 -28.42 4.76
CA GLU A 39 -17.66 -27.52 4.58
C GLU A 39 -18.18 -26.98 5.93
N GLN A 40 -18.34 -27.83 6.94
CA GLN A 40 -18.81 -27.42 8.27
C GLN A 40 -17.77 -26.57 9.03
N ARG A 41 -16.48 -26.94 8.96
CA ARG A 41 -15.39 -26.16 9.56
C ARG A 41 -15.29 -24.77 8.95
N ILE A 42 -15.43 -24.69 7.64
CA ILE A 42 -15.48 -23.47 6.85
C ILE A 42 -16.69 -22.60 7.24
N VAL A 43 -17.92 -23.12 7.20
CA VAL A 43 -19.12 -22.33 7.55
C VAL A 43 -19.07 -21.81 8.99
N THR A 44 -18.48 -22.57 9.91
CA THR A 44 -18.25 -22.14 11.30
C THR A 44 -17.28 -20.96 11.36
N LEU A 45 -16.18 -21.03 10.61
CA LEU A 45 -15.20 -19.96 10.48
C LEU A 45 -15.77 -18.70 9.78
N ASP A 46 -16.75 -18.83 8.88
CA ASP A 46 -17.35 -17.68 8.16
C ASP A 46 -18.22 -16.87 9.10
N ARG A 47 -19.12 -17.56 9.79
CA ARG A 47 -19.95 -16.96 10.84
C ARG A 47 -19.11 -16.27 11.89
N ALA A 48 -18.04 -16.92 12.35
CA ALA A 48 -17.10 -16.35 13.31
C ALA A 48 -16.50 -15.02 12.84
N VAL A 49 -15.90 -15.01 11.64
CA VAL A 49 -15.30 -13.81 11.04
C VAL A 49 -16.31 -12.67 10.89
N ARG A 50 -17.54 -12.97 10.43
CA ARG A 50 -18.62 -11.98 10.32
C ARG A 50 -19.10 -11.45 11.67
N GLU A 51 -19.27 -12.33 12.66
CA GLU A 51 -19.64 -11.94 14.04
C GLU A 51 -18.60 -10.98 14.62
N ALA A 52 -17.30 -11.29 14.49
CA ALA A 52 -16.22 -10.42 14.97
C ALA A 52 -16.22 -9.06 14.27
N TYR A 53 -16.37 -9.03 12.94
CA TYR A 53 -16.47 -7.79 12.16
C TYR A 53 -17.66 -6.91 12.57
N THR A 54 -18.79 -7.50 12.96
CA THR A 54 -19.96 -6.75 13.46
C THR A 54 -19.85 -6.29 14.92
N GLU A 55 -18.88 -6.80 15.70
CA GLU A 55 -18.61 -6.36 17.08
C GLU A 55 -17.58 -5.22 17.17
N LEU A 56 -16.92 -4.86 16.05
CA LEU A 56 -15.95 -3.77 15.99
C LEU A 56 -16.63 -2.38 15.95
N PRO A 57 -16.07 -1.36 16.62
CA PRO A 57 -16.62 0.00 16.64
C PRO A 57 -16.38 0.81 15.35
N TRP A 58 -15.83 0.21 14.28
CA TRP A 58 -15.56 0.92 13.01
C TRP A 58 -16.84 1.54 12.41
N GLN A 59 -18.00 0.99 12.72
CA GLN A 59 -19.30 1.53 12.29
C GLN A 59 -19.51 2.97 12.79
N GLU A 60 -18.95 3.37 13.94
CA GLU A 60 -19.03 4.75 14.47
C GLU A 60 -18.13 5.74 13.69
N LEU A 61 -17.33 5.23 12.75
CA LEU A 61 -16.53 5.99 11.78
C LEU A 61 -17.27 6.19 10.44
N ASN A 62 -18.48 5.65 10.28
CA ASN A 62 -19.32 5.90 9.11
C ASN A 62 -20.33 7.03 9.38
N VAL A 63 -20.45 7.98 8.44
CA VAL A 63 -21.36 9.15 8.56
C VAL A 63 -22.80 8.74 8.89
N GLY A 64 -23.37 7.76 8.19
CA GLY A 64 -24.77 7.36 8.36
C GLY A 64 -25.06 6.66 9.69
N GLN A 65 -24.10 5.91 10.23
CA GLN A 65 -24.21 5.31 11.57
C GLN A 65 -24.03 6.35 12.67
N ALA A 66 -23.09 7.27 12.52
CA ALA A 66 -22.92 8.39 13.44
C ALA A 66 -24.17 9.30 13.47
N GLN A 67 -24.76 9.60 12.30
CA GLN A 67 -26.05 10.28 12.21
C GLN A 67 -27.14 9.53 13.00
N GLN A 68 -27.27 8.22 12.84
CA GLN A 68 -28.26 7.42 13.57
C GLN A 68 -28.04 7.46 15.10
N ALA A 69 -26.79 7.48 15.57
CA ALA A 69 -26.46 7.60 16.98
C ALA A 69 -26.76 9.00 17.56
N LEU A 70 -26.50 10.06 16.79
CA LEU A 70 -26.71 11.46 17.18
C LEU A 70 -28.17 11.93 17.04
N GLY A 71 -28.94 11.27 16.17
CA GLY A 71 -30.32 11.62 15.86
C GLY A 71 -30.45 12.63 14.71
N VAL A 72 -31.61 13.31 14.64
CA VAL A 72 -32.00 14.12 13.47
C VAL A 72 -32.04 15.64 13.72
N GLU A 73 -31.68 16.10 14.92
CA GLU A 73 -31.74 17.52 15.27
C GLU A 73 -30.51 18.28 14.73
N PRO A 74 -30.66 19.26 13.81
CA PRO A 74 -29.52 19.94 13.17
C PRO A 74 -28.54 20.55 14.17
N ARG A 75 -29.06 21.04 15.31
CA ARG A 75 -28.24 21.60 16.38
C ARG A 75 -27.36 20.55 17.05
N ALA A 76 -27.84 19.33 17.26
CA ALA A 76 -27.05 18.26 17.90
C ALA A 76 -25.92 17.80 16.97
N LEU A 77 -26.21 17.65 15.67
CA LEU A 77 -25.22 17.34 14.63
C LEU A 77 -24.15 18.44 14.53
N PHE A 78 -24.57 19.71 14.55
CA PHE A 78 -23.67 20.86 14.57
C PHE A 78 -22.79 20.93 15.82
N GLU A 79 -23.38 20.79 17.02
CA GLU A 79 -22.64 20.83 18.28
C GLU A 79 -21.63 19.68 18.34
N TRP A 80 -21.99 18.49 17.85
CA TRP A 80 -21.08 17.36 17.71
C TRP A 80 -19.93 17.63 16.73
N VAL A 81 -20.17 18.11 15.50
CA VAL A 81 -19.06 18.43 14.57
C VAL A 81 -18.16 19.53 15.12
N ARG A 82 -18.73 20.55 15.78
CA ARG A 82 -17.98 21.64 16.40
C ARG A 82 -17.04 21.16 17.52
N ASP A 83 -17.54 20.26 18.38
CA ASP A 83 -16.85 19.87 19.62
C ASP A 83 -15.98 18.60 19.47
N GLU A 84 -16.34 17.69 18.55
CA GLU A 84 -15.66 16.40 18.34
C GLU A 84 -14.76 16.38 17.10
N THR A 85 -14.58 17.51 16.40
CA THR A 85 -13.63 17.61 15.27
C THR A 85 -12.74 18.84 15.37
N ARG A 86 -11.47 18.70 14.97
CA ARG A 86 -10.43 19.74 15.02
C ARG A 86 -10.20 20.38 13.65
N TRP A 87 -10.03 21.71 13.64
CA TRP A 87 -9.60 22.43 12.44
C TRP A 87 -8.10 22.21 12.14
N LEU A 88 -7.75 22.10 10.85
CA LEU A 88 -6.38 22.10 10.35
C LEU A 88 -6.15 23.21 9.31
N PRO A 89 -4.95 23.82 9.25
CA PRO A 89 -4.66 25.00 8.44
C PRO A 89 -4.31 24.66 6.98
N TYR A 90 -5.23 24.05 6.23
CA TYR A 90 -5.08 23.85 4.78
C TYR A 90 -6.33 24.28 4.00
N ALA A 91 -6.13 24.62 2.73
CA ALA A 91 -7.19 25.02 1.82
C ALA A 91 -7.88 23.80 1.18
N GLY A 92 -9.21 23.88 1.02
CA GLY A 92 -9.98 22.93 0.21
C GLY A 92 -10.32 21.59 0.87
N GLU A 93 -10.88 20.70 0.06
CA GLU A 93 -11.23 19.31 0.38
C GLU A 93 -10.02 18.41 0.13
N LEU A 94 -9.51 17.78 1.18
CA LEU A 94 -8.46 16.75 1.10
C LEU A 94 -9.02 15.35 1.39
N ARG A 95 -10.03 15.26 2.24
CA ARG A 95 -10.47 14.00 2.87
C ARG A 95 -11.98 13.80 2.88
N GLY A 96 -12.76 14.84 2.59
CA GLY A 96 -14.21 14.80 2.56
C GLY A 96 -14.84 14.48 3.92
N ALA A 97 -16.15 14.22 3.92
CA ALA A 97 -16.92 13.90 5.13
C ALA A 97 -16.40 12.64 5.83
N ASP A 98 -16.18 11.54 5.09
CA ASP A 98 -15.73 10.27 5.64
C ASP A 98 -14.30 10.35 6.21
N GLY A 99 -13.43 11.19 5.64
CA GLY A 99 -12.09 11.38 6.16
C GLY A 99 -12.07 12.07 7.52
N VAL A 100 -12.85 13.14 7.68
CA VAL A 100 -13.05 13.78 9.00
C VAL A 100 -13.74 12.81 9.97
N MET A 101 -14.57 11.89 9.48
CA MET A 101 -15.14 10.84 10.34
C MET A 101 -14.08 9.86 10.88
N GLN A 102 -13.02 9.58 10.14
CA GLN A 102 -11.97 8.67 10.61
C GLN A 102 -11.06 9.34 11.63
N ASP A 103 -10.40 10.45 11.27
CA ASP A 103 -9.34 11.05 12.10
C ASP A 103 -9.80 12.23 12.98
N ARG A 104 -11.06 12.65 12.87
CA ARG A 104 -11.65 13.82 13.57
C ARG A 104 -10.95 15.14 13.28
N MET A 105 -10.25 15.28 12.16
CA MET A 105 -9.56 16.50 11.75
C MET A 105 -9.99 16.93 10.35
N GLY A 106 -9.93 18.23 10.04
CA GLY A 106 -10.10 18.71 8.66
C GLY A 106 -10.00 20.22 8.48
N SER A 107 -9.95 20.68 7.24
CA SER A 107 -10.09 22.09 6.87
C SER A 107 -11.49 22.62 7.24
N SER A 108 -11.72 23.93 7.02
CA SER A 108 -13.08 24.48 7.11
C SER A 108 -14.04 23.82 6.13
N LEU A 109 -13.56 23.45 4.93
CA LEU A 109 -14.38 22.77 3.91
C LEU A 109 -14.66 21.32 4.30
N ASP A 110 -13.64 20.54 4.66
CA ASP A 110 -13.84 19.13 5.05
C ASP A 110 -14.78 19.01 6.28
N ARG A 111 -14.64 19.90 7.29
CA ARG A 111 -15.55 19.92 8.46
C ARG A 111 -16.97 20.38 8.09
N ALA A 112 -17.12 21.29 7.12
CA ALA A 112 -18.44 21.69 6.60
C ALA A 112 -19.09 20.57 5.77
N LEU A 113 -18.31 19.81 4.99
CA LEU A 113 -18.78 18.64 4.24
C LEU A 113 -19.29 17.54 5.18
N LEU A 114 -18.58 17.25 6.28
CA LEU A 114 -19.07 16.33 7.29
C LEU A 114 -20.41 16.80 7.89
N LEU A 115 -20.51 18.07 8.28
CA LEU A 115 -21.75 18.60 8.85
C LEU A 115 -22.90 18.58 7.83
N ALA A 116 -22.63 18.87 6.55
CA ALA A 116 -23.60 18.75 5.48
C ALA A 116 -24.09 17.30 5.33
N ALA A 117 -23.19 16.33 5.20
CA ALA A 117 -23.54 14.92 5.03
C ALA A 117 -24.36 14.37 6.21
N LEU A 118 -23.99 14.69 7.46
CA LEU A 118 -24.77 14.34 8.65
C LEU A 118 -26.18 14.94 8.63
N MET A 119 -26.33 16.19 8.20
CA MET A 119 -27.63 16.86 8.10
C MET A 119 -28.48 16.32 6.94
N GLU A 120 -27.88 15.99 5.80
CA GLU A 120 -28.57 15.41 4.64
C GLU A 120 -29.11 14.02 4.94
N GLU A 121 -28.31 13.19 5.61
CA GLU A 121 -28.73 11.84 6.01
C GLU A 121 -29.78 11.87 7.15
N ALA A 122 -29.80 12.94 7.96
CA ALA A 122 -30.91 13.27 8.86
C ALA A 122 -32.16 13.86 8.14
N GLY A 123 -32.13 14.00 6.81
CA GLY A 123 -33.25 14.43 5.98
C GLY A 123 -33.39 15.96 5.79
N HIS A 124 -32.37 16.75 6.12
CA HIS A 124 -32.39 18.20 5.93
C HIS A 124 -31.87 18.60 4.54
N THR A 125 -32.39 19.70 4.00
CA THR A 125 -31.79 20.34 2.81
C THR A 125 -30.72 21.31 3.27
N VAL A 126 -29.48 21.12 2.85
CA VAL A 126 -28.35 22.02 3.15
C VAL A 126 -27.76 22.65 1.91
N ARG A 127 -26.78 23.53 2.12
CA ARG A 127 -25.81 24.03 1.14
C ARG A 127 -24.58 24.52 1.89
N LEU A 128 -23.45 24.57 1.21
CA LEU A 128 -22.22 25.18 1.71
C LEU A 128 -22.20 26.68 1.39
N VAL A 129 -21.44 27.44 2.17
CA VAL A 129 -21.16 28.85 1.94
C VAL A 129 -19.64 29.07 1.96
N ARG A 130 -19.12 29.75 0.95
CA ARG A 130 -17.71 30.17 0.80
C ARG A 130 -17.60 31.67 1.00
N THR A 131 -16.56 32.13 1.69
CA THR A 131 -16.19 33.55 1.80
C THR A 131 -14.68 33.69 1.95
N ASP A 132 -14.13 34.88 1.72
CA ASP A 132 -12.69 35.15 1.91
C ASP A 132 -12.31 35.08 3.40
N LEU A 133 -11.21 34.42 3.72
CA LEU A 133 -10.67 34.37 5.08
C LEU A 133 -9.68 35.54 5.28
N SER A 134 -10.05 36.54 6.08
CA SER A 134 -9.14 37.65 6.40
C SER A 134 -7.99 37.20 7.31
N GLU A 135 -6.87 37.93 7.29
CA GLU A 135 -5.74 37.65 8.18
C GLU A 135 -6.14 37.63 9.66
N GLU A 136 -7.07 38.49 10.09
CA GLU A 136 -7.56 38.52 11.47
C GLU A 136 -8.40 37.29 11.81
N ALA A 137 -9.17 36.77 10.86
CA ALA A 137 -9.95 35.56 11.03
C ALA A 137 -9.06 34.31 11.04
N LEU A 138 -8.04 34.25 10.19
CA LEU A 138 -7.02 33.21 10.20
C LEU A 138 -6.23 33.20 11.52
N LYS A 139 -5.69 34.35 11.95
CA LYS A 139 -4.99 34.49 13.25
C LYS A 139 -5.90 34.14 14.43
N ARG A 140 -7.21 34.35 14.32
CA ARG A 140 -8.19 33.91 15.33
C ARG A 140 -8.36 32.40 15.34
N LEU A 141 -8.40 31.73 14.20
CA LEU A 141 -8.40 30.26 14.12
C LEU A 141 -7.11 29.71 14.72
N GLU A 142 -5.95 30.10 14.19
CA GLU A 142 -4.63 29.69 14.66
C GLU A 142 -4.48 29.86 16.18
N SER A 143 -4.74 31.05 16.73
CA SER A 143 -4.60 31.29 18.18
C SER A 143 -5.63 30.58 19.05
N THR A 144 -6.78 30.17 18.50
CA THR A 144 -7.77 29.34 19.21
C THR A 144 -7.32 27.88 19.26
N TRP A 145 -6.81 27.37 18.14
CA TRP A 145 -6.46 25.96 17.98
C TRP A 145 -5.02 25.60 18.40
N ALA A 146 -4.06 26.54 18.41
CA ALA A 146 -2.65 26.28 18.77
C ALA A 146 -2.40 25.92 20.25
N GLY A 147 -3.42 26.03 21.11
CA GLY A 147 -3.37 25.56 22.50
C GLY A 147 -3.97 24.16 22.70
N GLU A 148 -4.61 23.60 21.67
CA GLU A 148 -5.23 22.28 21.71
C GLU A 148 -4.32 21.27 21.02
N PRO A 149 -3.88 20.18 21.71
CA PRO A 149 -3.14 19.10 21.08
C PRO A 149 -3.84 18.63 19.79
N VAL A 150 -3.08 18.16 18.80
CA VAL A 150 -3.67 17.55 17.62
C VAL A 150 -4.56 16.38 18.10
N ALA A 151 -5.86 16.52 17.88
CA ALA A 151 -6.87 15.76 18.60
C ALA A 151 -6.74 14.26 18.28
N ARG A 152 -6.75 13.43 19.32
CA ARG A 152 -6.51 11.99 19.18
C ARG A 152 -7.81 11.22 19.25
N ARG A 153 -8.05 10.40 18.21
CA ARG A 153 -8.90 9.19 18.18
C ARG A 153 -10.36 9.33 18.65
N PRO A 154 -11.36 9.10 17.79
CA PRO A 154 -12.73 8.92 18.24
C PRO A 154 -12.95 7.67 19.10
N ASP A 155 -12.16 6.61 18.89
CA ASP A 155 -12.28 5.29 19.49
C ASP A 155 -11.44 5.09 20.77
N GLY A 156 -10.58 6.07 21.11
CA GLY A 156 -9.65 6.01 22.24
C GLY A 156 -8.67 4.83 22.17
N PRO A 157 -8.05 4.44 23.29
CA PRO A 157 -7.61 3.08 23.49
C PRO A 157 -8.83 2.25 23.95
N ILE A 158 -9.29 1.32 23.14
CA ILE A 158 -10.24 0.29 23.58
C ILE A 158 -9.46 -0.61 24.61
N GLU A 159 -10.02 -1.55 25.40
CA GLU A 159 -9.24 -2.36 26.39
C GLU A 159 -9.43 -3.90 26.31
N MET A 160 -8.35 -4.70 26.36
CA MET A 160 -8.36 -6.15 26.02
C MET A 160 -8.68 -6.97 27.24
N ASP A 161 -9.83 -7.62 27.17
CA ASP A 161 -10.39 -8.36 28.27
C ASP A 161 -9.75 -9.75 28.41
N LEU A 162 -8.54 -9.77 28.97
CA LEU A 162 -7.86 -10.97 29.45
C LEU A 162 -8.46 -11.52 30.76
N SER A 163 -9.73 -11.26 31.06
CA SER A 163 -10.40 -11.91 32.19
C SER A 163 -10.61 -13.40 31.92
N ASP A 164 -10.57 -14.19 32.99
CA ASP A 164 -10.89 -15.62 32.97
C ASP A 164 -12.24 -15.91 32.29
N ALA A 165 -13.19 -14.98 32.33
CA ALA A 165 -14.50 -15.11 31.71
C ALA A 165 -14.42 -15.05 30.18
N SER A 166 -13.70 -14.07 29.62
CA SER A 166 -13.54 -13.91 28.17
C SER A 166 -12.61 -14.96 27.58
N ILE A 167 -11.49 -15.27 28.25
CA ILE A 167 -10.61 -16.40 27.91
C ILE A 167 -11.39 -17.72 27.86
N LYS A 168 -12.27 -17.97 28.84
CA LYS A 168 -13.09 -19.18 28.87
C LYS A 168 -14.15 -19.19 27.76
N ALA A 169 -14.80 -18.06 27.48
CA ALA A 169 -15.78 -17.96 26.39
C ALA A 169 -15.12 -18.19 25.02
N LEU A 170 -13.92 -17.66 24.81
CA LEU A 170 -13.06 -17.92 23.66
C LEU A 170 -12.74 -19.43 23.56
N ALA A 171 -12.28 -20.05 24.64
CA ALA A 171 -11.95 -21.47 24.69
C ALA A 171 -13.14 -22.39 24.37
N GLU A 172 -14.32 -22.09 24.91
CA GLU A 172 -15.58 -22.79 24.60
C GLU A 172 -16.00 -22.61 23.14
N ARG A 173 -15.85 -21.40 22.55
CA ARG A 173 -16.15 -21.14 21.12
C ARG A 173 -15.17 -21.83 20.16
N LEU A 174 -13.95 -22.11 20.61
CA LEU A 174 -12.85 -22.67 19.82
C LEU A 174 -12.57 -24.16 20.01
N ASP A 175 -13.32 -24.87 20.87
CA ASP A 175 -13.04 -26.25 21.28
C ASP A 175 -11.55 -26.45 21.65
N SER A 176 -11.07 -25.56 22.52
CA SER A 176 -9.66 -25.41 22.87
C SER A 176 -9.48 -25.23 24.37
N ASP A 177 -8.25 -25.43 24.85
CA ASP A 177 -7.94 -25.36 26.29
C ASP A 177 -7.78 -23.89 26.74
N PRO A 178 -8.49 -23.43 27.80
CA PRO A 178 -8.43 -22.05 28.23
C PRO A 178 -7.06 -21.65 28.80
N ASP A 179 -6.34 -22.57 29.45
CA ASP A 179 -5.00 -22.25 29.99
C ASP A 179 -3.99 -22.06 28.85
N ALA A 180 -4.04 -22.91 27.81
CA ALA A 180 -3.22 -22.75 26.60
C ALA A 180 -3.53 -21.47 25.81
N ILE A 181 -4.82 -21.09 25.71
CA ILE A 181 -5.24 -19.80 25.11
C ILE A 181 -4.68 -18.63 25.93
N ALA A 182 -4.85 -18.67 27.26
CA ALA A 182 -4.39 -17.61 28.14
C ALA A 182 -2.88 -17.40 28.05
N GLU A 183 -2.10 -18.47 27.94
CA GLU A 183 -0.65 -18.38 27.79
C GLU A 183 -0.25 -17.81 26.43
N SER A 184 -0.84 -18.29 25.33
CA SER A 184 -0.57 -17.77 23.99
C SER A 184 -0.86 -16.27 23.89
N LEU A 185 -1.92 -15.78 24.54
CA LEU A 185 -2.26 -14.35 24.56
C LEU A 185 -1.30 -13.51 25.40
N ARG A 186 -0.77 -14.06 26.51
CA ARG A 186 0.28 -13.41 27.31
C ARG A 186 1.60 -13.34 26.54
N GLU A 187 2.05 -14.45 25.95
CA GLU A 187 3.28 -14.50 25.16
C GLU A 187 3.24 -13.51 23.99
N GLN A 188 2.12 -13.45 23.25
CA GLN A 188 1.91 -12.47 22.17
C GLN A 188 1.98 -11.03 22.71
N ARG A 189 1.32 -10.73 23.82
CA ARG A 189 1.33 -9.41 24.44
C ARG A 189 2.73 -9.01 24.94
N GLU A 190 3.48 -9.90 25.56
CA GLU A 190 4.84 -9.61 26.02
C GLU A 190 5.80 -9.39 24.85
N ALA A 191 5.65 -10.16 23.76
CA ALA A 191 6.39 -9.95 22.51
C ALA A 191 6.04 -8.59 21.88
N ALA A 192 4.77 -8.16 21.97
CA ALA A 192 4.29 -6.88 21.47
C ALA A 192 4.87 -5.69 22.24
N GLU A 193 4.71 -5.69 23.57
CA GLU A 193 5.24 -4.65 24.45
C GLU A 193 6.77 -4.55 24.30
N THR A 194 7.46 -5.68 24.07
CA THR A 194 8.90 -5.71 23.76
C THR A 194 9.23 -5.09 22.40
N ARG A 195 8.50 -5.44 21.34
CA ARG A 195 8.72 -4.89 19.97
C ARG A 195 8.42 -3.40 19.94
N GLN A 196 7.31 -2.96 20.55
CA GLN A 196 6.96 -1.55 20.74
C GLN A 196 8.09 -0.79 21.46
N ALA A 197 8.55 -1.32 22.60
CA ALA A 197 9.57 -0.67 23.41
C ALA A 197 10.91 -0.53 22.65
N ARG A 198 11.28 -1.52 21.83
CA ARG A 198 12.41 -1.43 20.90
C ARG A 198 12.19 -0.33 19.87
N LEU A 199 11.10 -0.38 19.10
CA LEU A 199 10.84 0.56 18.02
C LEU A 199 10.83 2.02 18.50
N LEU A 200 10.20 2.29 19.65
CA LEU A 200 10.22 3.62 20.27
C LEU A 200 11.62 4.03 20.80
N ALA A 201 12.47 3.09 21.19
CA ALA A 201 13.85 3.37 21.62
C ALA A 201 14.76 3.65 20.40
N ASP A 202 14.70 2.78 19.39
CA ASP A 202 15.41 2.88 18.11
C ASP A 202 15.09 4.23 17.43
N GLY A 203 13.80 4.57 17.27
CA GLY A 203 13.37 5.83 16.67
C GLY A 203 13.88 7.08 17.40
N ARG A 204 13.86 7.09 18.74
CA ARG A 204 14.43 8.20 19.54
C ARG A 204 15.96 8.27 19.47
N GLN A 205 16.65 7.13 19.39
CA GLN A 205 18.10 7.09 19.22
C GLN A 205 18.50 7.65 17.86
N GLN A 206 17.79 7.23 16.82
CA GLN A 206 18.00 7.64 15.43
C GLN A 206 17.74 9.14 15.22
N ALA A 207 16.57 9.64 15.63
CA ALA A 207 16.23 11.07 15.52
C ALA A 207 17.30 11.96 16.17
N LYS A 208 17.70 11.63 17.42
CA LYS A 208 18.75 12.37 18.13
C LYS A 208 20.11 12.32 17.45
N ALA A 209 20.47 11.21 16.82
CA ALA A 209 21.74 11.08 16.09
C ALA A 209 21.72 11.89 14.78
N LEU A 210 20.59 11.89 14.07
CA LEU A 210 20.38 12.71 12.88
C LEU A 210 20.38 14.22 13.20
N GLU A 211 19.71 14.64 14.28
CA GLU A 211 19.80 16.02 14.82
C GLU A 211 21.25 16.42 15.12
N ALA A 212 22.04 15.52 15.70
CA ALA A 212 23.45 15.78 16.02
C ALA A 212 24.32 15.93 14.76
N LEU A 213 24.04 15.17 13.69
CA LEU A 213 24.69 15.33 12.39
C LEU A 213 24.37 16.67 11.71
N MET A 214 23.26 17.32 12.07
CA MET A 214 22.90 18.62 11.51
C MET A 214 23.65 19.80 12.11
N ASP A 215 24.24 19.65 13.31
CA ASP A 215 24.97 20.71 14.04
C ASP A 215 24.21 22.06 14.09
N GLY A 216 22.88 21.99 14.27
CA GLY A 216 22.00 23.16 14.33
C GLY A 216 21.72 23.85 13.00
N ALA A 217 21.95 23.19 11.86
CA ALA A 217 21.71 23.73 10.53
C ALA A 217 20.32 23.44 9.92
N LEU A 218 19.39 22.88 10.69
CA LEU A 218 17.97 22.89 10.33
C LEU A 218 17.46 24.32 10.46
N GLU A 219 16.82 24.85 9.43
CA GLU A 219 16.27 26.20 9.49
C GLU A 219 14.95 26.22 10.29
N ALA A 220 14.75 27.29 11.07
CA ALA A 220 13.49 27.54 11.75
C ALA A 220 12.45 28.07 10.74
N VAL A 221 11.83 27.16 10.00
CA VAL A 221 10.87 27.50 8.93
C VAL A 221 9.45 27.60 9.46
N ASP A 222 8.74 28.61 8.97
CA ASP A 222 7.29 28.78 9.09
C ASP A 222 6.59 27.76 8.17
N GLY A 223 6.71 26.47 8.54
CA GLY A 223 6.52 25.31 7.67
C GLY A 223 5.08 24.91 7.40
N THR A 224 4.18 25.89 7.32
CA THR A 224 2.77 25.68 6.99
C THR A 224 2.59 25.46 5.49
N ASP A 225 1.61 24.61 5.12
CA ASP A 225 1.09 24.60 3.75
C ASP A 225 0.51 25.98 3.40
N ALA A 226 0.33 26.27 2.10
CA ALA A 226 -0.24 27.54 1.65
C ALA A 226 -1.50 27.92 2.44
N ALA A 227 -1.41 29.03 3.18
CA ALA A 227 -2.42 29.41 4.17
C ALA A 227 -3.82 29.50 3.53
N PRO A 228 -4.86 28.96 4.20
CA PRO A 228 -6.20 28.92 3.62
C PRO A 228 -6.73 30.34 3.36
N THR A 229 -7.10 30.62 2.12
CA THR A 229 -7.61 31.93 1.68
C THR A 229 -9.13 32.06 1.80
N HIS A 230 -9.85 30.98 2.11
CA HIS A 230 -11.30 30.93 2.17
C HIS A 230 -11.80 30.21 3.42
N HIS A 231 -12.93 30.68 3.96
CA HIS A 231 -13.68 30.01 5.02
C HIS A 231 -14.96 29.37 4.47
N TRP A 232 -15.35 28.25 5.08
CA TRP A 232 -16.49 27.44 4.66
C TRP A 232 -17.36 27.05 5.85
N TRP A 233 -18.68 27.08 5.66
CA TRP A 233 -19.66 26.60 6.64
C TRP A 233 -20.95 26.10 5.99
N VAL A 234 -21.86 25.53 6.79
CA VAL A 234 -23.12 24.95 6.32
C VAL A 234 -24.29 25.90 6.56
N GLN A 235 -25.20 25.96 5.60
CA GLN A 235 -26.54 26.53 5.77
C GLN A 235 -27.61 25.44 5.62
N GLN A 236 -28.53 25.35 6.59
CA GLN A 236 -29.67 24.44 6.55
C GLN A 236 -30.95 25.22 6.20
N ARG A 237 -31.79 24.66 5.33
CA ARG A 237 -33.04 25.30 4.87
C ARG A 237 -34.13 25.19 5.93
N THR A 238 -34.63 26.34 6.37
CA THR A 238 -35.74 26.44 7.32
C THR A 238 -37.04 26.86 6.61
N GLY A 239 -38.15 26.93 7.35
CA GLY A 239 -39.42 27.43 6.81
C GLY A 239 -39.38 28.92 6.38
N ASP A 240 -38.48 29.70 6.98
CA ASP A 240 -38.38 31.16 6.78
C ASP A 240 -37.11 31.59 6.01
N GLY A 241 -36.26 30.64 5.59
CA GLY A 241 -35.04 30.94 4.82
C GLY A 241 -33.94 29.89 5.00
N TRP A 242 -32.73 30.36 5.35
CA TRP A 242 -31.56 29.54 5.64
C TRP A 242 -31.00 29.92 7.01
N ALA A 243 -30.50 28.95 7.77
CA ALA A 243 -29.84 29.15 9.06
C ALA A 243 -28.38 28.70 8.98
N ASP A 244 -27.46 29.52 9.48
CA ASP A 244 -26.01 29.26 9.48
C ASP A 244 -25.58 28.31 10.60
N PHE A 245 -24.70 27.37 10.27
CA PHE A 245 -24.05 26.43 11.19
C PHE A 245 -22.56 26.36 10.83
N ASP A 246 -21.72 27.06 11.60
CA ASP A 246 -20.29 27.22 11.33
C ASP A 246 -19.45 26.63 12.48
N PRO A 247 -18.78 25.47 12.28
CA PRO A 247 -18.04 24.77 13.33
C PRO A 247 -16.62 25.33 13.54
N ALA A 248 -16.26 26.47 12.93
CA ALA A 248 -14.93 27.08 12.97
C ALA A 248 -14.27 27.13 14.35
N LEU A 249 -15.02 27.54 15.38
CA LEU A 249 -14.51 27.80 16.73
C LEU A 249 -15.25 26.98 17.79
N PRO A 250 -14.54 26.52 18.83
CA PRO A 250 -15.16 25.93 20.01
C PRO A 250 -16.23 26.85 20.62
N GLN A 251 -17.32 26.26 21.10
CA GLN A 251 -18.48 26.94 21.72
C GLN A 251 -19.25 27.95 20.84
N GLN A 252 -18.91 28.14 19.56
CA GLN A 252 -19.68 28.95 18.61
C GLN A 252 -21.13 28.46 18.49
N ALA A 253 -22.11 29.36 18.57
CA ALA A 253 -23.52 28.99 18.58
C ALA A 253 -24.11 28.87 17.17
N ALA A 254 -25.20 28.09 17.03
CA ALA A 254 -25.96 28.04 15.77
C ALA A 254 -26.49 29.46 15.41
N GLY A 255 -26.28 29.87 14.16
CA GLY A 255 -26.51 31.23 13.67
C GLY A 255 -25.33 32.20 13.84
N GLU A 256 -24.23 31.79 14.49
CA GLU A 256 -22.98 32.56 14.53
C GLU A 256 -22.00 32.07 13.46
N ARG A 257 -21.17 32.99 12.96
CA ARG A 257 -20.17 32.73 11.91
C ARG A 257 -18.83 33.40 12.25
N LEU A 258 -17.71 32.78 11.84
CA LEU A 258 -16.36 33.30 12.02
C LEU A 258 -16.18 34.64 11.31
N VAL A 259 -16.60 34.70 10.04
CA VAL A 259 -16.51 35.88 9.15
C VAL A 259 -17.89 36.54 9.08
N ALA A 260 -18.06 37.64 9.82
CA ALA A 260 -19.36 38.30 10.00
C ALA A 260 -19.77 39.25 8.85
N GLU A 261 -18.82 39.66 8.01
CA GLU A 261 -19.02 40.59 6.88
C GLU A 261 -18.15 40.13 5.70
N GLY A 262 -18.69 40.19 4.47
CA GLY A 262 -18.01 39.71 3.26
C GLY A 262 -19.01 39.39 2.14
N GLU A 263 -18.52 39.22 0.90
CA GLU A 263 -19.30 38.56 -0.14
C GLU A 263 -19.33 37.06 0.10
N VAL A 264 -20.43 36.40 -0.26
CA VAL A 264 -20.64 34.97 0.00
C VAL A 264 -21.09 34.25 -1.27
N GLU A 265 -20.40 33.17 -1.60
CA GLU A 265 -20.79 32.22 -2.64
C GLU A 265 -21.52 31.04 -1.98
N HIS A 266 -22.50 30.46 -2.69
CA HIS A 266 -23.27 29.32 -2.20
C HIS A 266 -23.04 28.13 -3.14
N VAL A 267 -22.59 27.02 -2.57
CA VAL A 267 -22.20 25.80 -3.29
C VAL A 267 -23.01 24.63 -2.72
N TYR A 268 -23.35 23.65 -3.55
CA TYR A 268 -24.00 22.42 -3.10
C TYR A 268 -22.92 21.33 -2.87
N PRO A 269 -23.00 20.49 -1.82
CA PRO A 269 -21.97 19.49 -1.52
C PRO A 269 -21.65 18.56 -2.70
N GLU A 270 -22.66 18.17 -3.48
CA GLU A 270 -22.52 17.33 -4.67
C GLU A 270 -21.91 18.04 -5.89
N ALA A 271 -21.68 19.35 -5.79
CA ALA A 271 -21.25 20.23 -6.89
C ALA A 271 -20.10 21.16 -6.48
N LEU A 272 -19.16 20.66 -5.67
CA LEU A 272 -17.91 21.38 -5.35
C LEU A 272 -17.10 21.69 -6.62
N PRO A 273 -16.64 22.95 -6.80
CA PRO A 273 -15.70 23.33 -7.85
C PRO A 273 -14.35 22.58 -7.79
N ASP A 274 -13.69 22.44 -8.93
CA ASP A 274 -12.38 21.76 -9.00
C ASP A 274 -11.24 22.56 -8.34
N ASP A 275 -11.36 23.90 -8.24
CA ASP A 275 -10.36 24.78 -7.63
C ASP A 275 -10.27 24.64 -6.10
N VAL A 276 -11.20 23.90 -5.49
CA VAL A 276 -11.28 23.73 -4.03
C VAL A 276 -11.01 22.28 -3.58
N ARG A 277 -10.58 21.39 -4.48
CA ARG A 277 -10.24 20.00 -4.18
C ARG A 277 -8.73 19.76 -4.29
N HIS A 278 -8.21 18.82 -3.50
CA HIS A 278 -6.88 18.22 -3.72
C HIS A 278 -7.06 17.07 -4.72
N TRP A 279 -6.10 16.91 -5.63
CA TRP A 279 -6.17 15.93 -6.71
C TRP A 279 -4.92 15.07 -6.77
N LEU A 280 -5.09 13.83 -7.20
CA LEU A 280 -4.01 12.97 -7.68
C LEU A 280 -4.22 12.71 -9.17
N THR A 281 -3.22 13.03 -10.00
CA THR A 281 -3.14 12.51 -11.37
C THR A 281 -2.03 11.48 -11.46
N VAL A 282 -2.37 10.28 -11.96
CA VAL A 282 -1.42 9.21 -12.27
C VAL A 282 -1.26 9.16 -13.78
N GLU A 283 -0.04 9.42 -14.27
CA GLU A 283 0.32 9.26 -15.68
C GLU A 283 1.29 8.10 -15.87
N VAL A 284 1.16 7.38 -16.99
CA VAL A 284 2.17 6.42 -17.48
C VAL A 284 2.71 6.94 -18.81
N VAL A 285 4.03 7.10 -18.87
CA VAL A 285 4.75 7.79 -19.94
C VAL A 285 5.77 6.83 -20.57
N ALA A 286 5.66 6.62 -21.87
CA ALA A 286 6.63 5.87 -22.66
C ALA A 286 7.73 6.81 -23.18
N GLU A 287 9.00 6.42 -23.02
CA GLU A 287 10.16 7.09 -23.59
C GLU A 287 10.66 6.34 -24.83
N GLN A 288 10.54 6.97 -25.99
CA GLN A 288 11.03 6.48 -27.28
C GLN A 288 12.39 7.11 -27.60
N LEU A 289 13.37 6.27 -27.97
CA LEU A 289 14.60 6.69 -28.64
C LEU A 289 14.42 6.58 -30.15
N HIS A 290 14.69 7.66 -30.89
CA HIS A 290 14.71 7.67 -32.35
C HIS A 290 15.65 8.76 -32.88
N ASP A 291 16.50 8.46 -33.88
CA ASP A 291 17.52 9.36 -34.44
C ASP A 291 18.34 10.11 -33.36
N ASP A 292 18.97 9.36 -32.45
CA ASP A 292 19.76 9.87 -31.31
C ASP A 292 19.00 10.87 -30.40
N ARG A 293 17.67 10.82 -30.38
CA ARG A 293 16.82 11.73 -29.60
C ARG A 293 15.78 10.96 -28.79
N LEU A 294 15.63 11.36 -27.54
CA LEU A 294 14.56 10.87 -26.66
C LEU A 294 13.32 11.73 -26.86
N SER A 295 12.15 11.09 -26.85
CA SER A 295 10.84 11.74 -26.85
C SER A 295 9.86 10.96 -25.99
N GLU A 296 8.94 11.66 -25.34
CA GLU A 296 7.96 11.08 -24.43
C GLU A 296 6.54 11.12 -25.01
N ALA A 297 5.76 10.09 -24.71
CA ALA A 297 4.34 10.02 -25.00
C ALA A 297 3.57 9.48 -23.77
N VAL A 298 2.47 10.15 -23.39
CA VAL A 298 1.59 9.68 -22.32
C VAL A 298 0.67 8.60 -22.89
N ALA A 299 0.72 7.39 -22.32
CA ALA A 299 -0.13 6.25 -22.70
C ALA A 299 -1.34 6.07 -21.77
N PHE A 300 -1.29 6.67 -20.60
CA PHE A 300 -2.35 6.63 -19.60
C PHE A 300 -2.30 7.90 -18.75
N SER A 301 -3.44 8.52 -18.49
CA SER A 301 -3.59 9.64 -17.54
C SER A 301 -4.94 9.56 -16.85
N HIS A 302 -4.94 9.36 -15.53
CA HIS A 302 -6.17 9.28 -14.73
C HIS A 302 -6.10 10.21 -13.51
N ARG A 303 -7.13 11.03 -13.31
CA ARG A 303 -7.17 12.12 -12.31
C ARG A 303 -8.37 11.94 -11.37
N LEU A 304 -8.08 11.90 -10.06
CA LEU A 304 -9.04 11.58 -9.00
C LEU A 304 -8.97 12.60 -7.86
N PRO A 305 -10.08 12.94 -7.19
CA PRO A 305 -10.06 13.69 -5.95
C PRO A 305 -9.37 12.91 -4.83
N ALA A 306 -8.54 13.57 -4.02
CA ALA A 306 -7.83 12.93 -2.91
C ALA A 306 -8.77 12.34 -1.84
N ALA A 307 -9.99 12.88 -1.71
CA ALA A 307 -11.02 12.36 -0.81
C ALA A 307 -11.57 10.98 -1.25
N GLU A 308 -11.58 10.67 -2.55
CA GLU A 308 -12.06 9.38 -3.07
C GLU A 308 -11.04 8.24 -2.84
N LEU A 309 -9.77 8.56 -2.59
CA LEU A 309 -8.72 7.59 -2.26
C LEU A 309 -8.85 7.03 -0.84
N LEU A 310 -9.76 7.56 0.00
CA LEU A 310 -9.90 7.16 1.39
C LEU A 310 -10.23 5.67 1.52
N GLY A 311 -9.32 4.91 2.12
CA GLY A 311 -9.47 3.48 2.25
C GLY A 311 -9.39 2.71 0.94
N GLN A 312 -8.83 3.30 -0.13
CA GLN A 312 -8.55 2.62 -1.39
C GLN A 312 -7.04 2.50 -1.62
N GLN A 313 -6.64 1.51 -2.42
CA GLN A 313 -5.26 1.36 -2.88
C GLN A 313 -5.27 1.27 -4.40
N LEU A 314 -4.35 2.00 -5.02
CA LEU A 314 -4.07 1.97 -6.45
C LEU A 314 -3.14 0.79 -6.73
N HIS A 315 -3.44 -0.05 -7.72
CA HIS A 315 -2.52 -1.07 -8.23
C HIS A 315 -2.27 -0.82 -9.71
N LEU A 316 -1.02 -0.59 -10.08
CA LEU A 316 -0.56 -0.32 -11.44
C LEU A 316 0.35 -1.44 -11.93
N GLU A 317 0.03 -1.97 -13.11
CA GLU A 317 0.78 -3.01 -13.81
C GLU A 317 0.76 -2.75 -15.33
N LEU A 318 1.72 -3.30 -16.07
CA LEU A 318 1.73 -3.29 -17.53
C LEU A 318 1.51 -4.71 -18.06
N TYR A 319 0.46 -4.89 -18.84
CA TYR A 319 0.06 -6.21 -19.33
C TYR A 319 0.57 -6.46 -20.76
N PRO A 320 1.43 -7.47 -21.00
CA PRO A 320 1.89 -7.85 -22.34
C PRO A 320 0.79 -8.56 -23.15
N MET A 321 0.41 -8.00 -24.30
CA MET A 321 -0.84 -8.36 -25.00
C MET A 321 -0.81 -9.65 -25.80
N ALA A 322 0.37 -10.15 -26.18
CA ALA A 322 0.51 -11.37 -26.99
C ALA A 322 0.84 -12.62 -26.16
N LEU A 323 0.78 -12.56 -24.83
CA LEU A 323 0.89 -13.76 -23.99
C LEU A 323 -0.39 -14.63 -24.10
N PRO A 324 -0.25 -15.97 -24.08
CA PRO A 324 -1.41 -16.85 -24.01
C PRO A 324 -2.17 -16.69 -22.70
N SER A 325 -3.49 -16.87 -22.76
CA SER A 325 -4.35 -16.75 -21.58
C SER A 325 -4.03 -17.85 -20.54
N PRO A 326 -4.27 -17.60 -19.23
CA PRO A 326 -4.07 -18.62 -18.20
C PRO A 326 -4.80 -19.95 -18.50
N GLN A 327 -5.99 -19.87 -19.11
CA GLN A 327 -6.75 -21.05 -19.52
C GLN A 327 -6.00 -21.91 -20.55
N ALA A 328 -5.31 -21.28 -21.51
CA ALA A 328 -4.53 -21.95 -22.55
C ALA A 328 -3.23 -22.60 -22.03
N LEU A 329 -2.75 -22.13 -20.87
CA LEU A 329 -1.64 -22.74 -20.14
C LEU A 329 -2.12 -23.96 -19.33
N LEU A 330 -3.29 -23.85 -18.70
CA LEU A 330 -3.87 -24.89 -17.85
C LEU A 330 -4.40 -26.11 -18.64
N ASP A 331 -4.96 -25.89 -19.83
CA ASP A 331 -5.46 -26.96 -20.70
C ASP A 331 -4.37 -27.62 -21.58
N GLY A 332 -3.15 -27.09 -21.55
CA GLY A 332 -2.00 -27.57 -22.32
C GLY A 332 -2.09 -27.29 -23.83
N SER A 333 -2.90 -26.32 -24.26
CA SER A 333 -2.99 -25.90 -25.67
C SER A 333 -1.77 -25.09 -26.14
N HIS A 334 -0.97 -24.54 -25.21
CA HIS A 334 0.34 -23.93 -25.49
C HIS A 334 1.49 -24.71 -24.82
N GLU A 335 2.62 -24.83 -25.52
CA GLU A 335 3.85 -25.42 -24.98
C GLU A 335 4.52 -24.43 -24.01
N LEU A 336 4.67 -24.81 -22.74
CA LEU A 336 5.24 -23.95 -21.70
C LEU A 336 6.67 -23.51 -22.04
N ASP A 337 7.50 -24.42 -22.54
CA ASP A 337 8.91 -24.17 -22.93
C ASP A 337 9.05 -23.07 -24.00
N ALA A 338 8.00 -22.75 -24.74
CA ALA A 338 7.99 -21.68 -25.74
C ALA A 338 7.64 -20.30 -25.16
N LEU A 339 7.13 -20.24 -23.92
CA LEU A 339 6.69 -18.99 -23.30
C LEU A 339 7.85 -17.98 -23.15
N PRO A 340 9.09 -18.34 -22.73
CA PRO A 340 10.17 -17.36 -22.62
C PRO A 340 10.43 -16.58 -23.91
N GLY A 341 10.44 -17.27 -25.05
CA GLY A 341 10.50 -16.63 -26.36
C GLY A 341 9.29 -15.74 -26.60
N ALA A 342 8.07 -16.22 -26.31
CA ALA A 342 6.86 -15.41 -26.45
C ALA A 342 6.86 -14.15 -25.57
N LEU A 343 7.51 -14.13 -24.41
CA LEU A 343 7.68 -12.93 -23.58
C LEU A 343 8.70 -11.95 -24.20
N PHE A 344 9.82 -12.45 -24.71
CA PHE A 344 10.84 -11.63 -25.35
C PHE A 344 10.42 -11.08 -26.72
N ASP A 345 9.53 -11.80 -27.41
CA ASP A 345 8.92 -11.41 -28.68
C ASP A 345 7.66 -10.50 -28.47
N GLN A 346 7.41 -9.97 -27.26
CA GLN A 346 6.30 -9.04 -27.04
C GLN A 346 6.56 -7.69 -27.74
N GLU A 347 5.57 -7.25 -28.52
CA GLU A 347 5.60 -5.96 -29.22
C GLU A 347 4.69 -4.90 -28.57
N GLN A 348 3.84 -5.27 -27.60
CA GLN A 348 2.82 -4.37 -27.04
C GLN A 348 2.49 -4.68 -25.58
N TRP A 349 2.44 -3.62 -24.76
CA TRP A 349 2.00 -3.63 -23.36
C TRP A 349 0.86 -2.64 -23.14
N VAL A 350 -0.01 -2.88 -22.16
CA VAL A 350 -1.12 -1.99 -21.81
C VAL A 350 -1.06 -1.65 -20.32
N PRO A 351 -0.97 -0.36 -19.93
CA PRO A 351 -1.09 0.03 -18.53
C PRO A 351 -2.50 -0.20 -18.00
N TYR A 352 -2.59 -0.88 -16.85
CA TYR A 352 -3.83 -1.09 -16.11
C TYR A 352 -3.72 -0.48 -14.72
N LEU A 353 -4.61 0.45 -14.40
CA LEU A 353 -4.75 1.01 -13.05
C LEU A 353 -6.02 0.46 -12.39
N ARG A 354 -5.88 -0.23 -11.27
CA ARG A 354 -7.02 -0.70 -10.45
C ARG A 354 -7.20 0.16 -9.23
N LEU A 355 -8.46 0.51 -8.93
CA LEU A 355 -8.88 1.25 -7.75
C LEU A 355 -10.14 0.59 -7.18
N GLY A 356 -9.97 -0.19 -6.11
CA GLY A 356 -11.04 -1.04 -5.60
C GLY A 356 -11.53 -2.04 -6.67
N ASP A 357 -12.84 -2.03 -6.95
CA ASP A 357 -13.46 -2.84 -8.00
C ASP A 357 -13.37 -2.20 -9.40
N SER A 358 -12.91 -0.95 -9.51
CA SER A 358 -12.75 -0.25 -10.79
C SER A 358 -11.41 -0.57 -11.44
N LEU A 359 -11.40 -0.65 -12.77
CA LEU A 359 -10.22 -0.91 -13.58
C LEU A 359 -10.21 0.03 -14.79
N GLU A 360 -9.17 0.84 -14.85
CA GLU A 360 -8.95 1.86 -15.87
C GLU A 360 -7.83 1.40 -16.81
N ARG A 361 -8.05 1.59 -18.12
CA ARG A 361 -7.05 1.41 -19.18
C ARG A 361 -7.26 2.46 -20.27
N GLN A 362 -6.20 2.83 -20.96
CA GLN A 362 -6.26 3.81 -22.06
C GLN A 362 -5.52 3.25 -23.28
N ASP A 363 -4.34 3.77 -23.59
CA ASP A 363 -3.59 3.42 -24.79
C ASP A 363 -2.59 2.27 -24.52
N GLY A 364 -2.17 1.60 -25.59
CA GLY A 364 -1.08 0.61 -25.56
C GLY A 364 0.27 1.27 -25.82
N ILE A 365 1.32 0.75 -25.19
CA ILE A 365 2.71 1.09 -25.42
C ILE A 365 3.33 0.02 -26.32
N MET A 366 3.92 0.43 -27.43
CA MET A 366 4.59 -0.46 -28.37
C MET A 366 6.08 -0.64 -28.02
N ALA A 367 6.69 -1.72 -28.52
CA ALA A 367 8.12 -2.00 -28.37
C ALA A 367 9.03 -0.91 -28.93
N ASP A 368 8.57 -0.16 -29.94
CA ASP A 368 9.29 0.97 -30.50
C ASP A 368 9.13 2.27 -29.67
N GLY A 369 8.33 2.26 -28.60
CA GLY A 369 8.02 3.41 -27.76
C GLY A 369 6.85 4.27 -28.24
N SER A 370 6.20 3.93 -29.36
CA SER A 370 4.98 4.60 -29.80
C SER A 370 3.77 4.21 -28.94
N VAL A 371 2.76 5.08 -28.91
CA VAL A 371 1.52 4.91 -28.15
C VAL A 371 0.34 4.75 -29.12
N VAL A 372 -0.51 3.75 -28.86
CA VAL A 372 -1.60 3.34 -29.77
C VAL A 372 -2.96 3.29 -29.05
N ASP A 373 -3.96 3.99 -29.59
CA ASP A 373 -5.34 3.98 -29.10
C ASP A 373 -5.96 2.57 -29.21
N LEU A 374 -6.43 2.03 -28.09
CA LEU A 374 -7.03 0.69 -27.98
C LEU A 374 -8.55 0.68 -28.09
N GLY A 375 -9.21 1.84 -28.07
CA GLY A 375 -10.66 1.96 -28.04
C GLY A 375 -11.32 1.53 -26.71
N SER A 376 -12.59 1.90 -26.56
CA SER A 376 -13.28 1.97 -25.25
C SER A 376 -14.11 0.75 -24.82
N GLU A 377 -14.18 -0.34 -25.59
CA GLU A 377 -15.20 -1.40 -25.35
C GLU A 377 -14.73 -2.68 -24.64
N ALA A 378 -13.43 -3.00 -24.59
CA ALA A 378 -12.93 -4.20 -23.89
C ALA A 378 -12.77 -4.01 -22.37
N GLY A 379 -13.56 -4.72 -21.55
CA GLY A 379 -13.23 -5.02 -20.15
C GLY A 379 -12.35 -6.28 -20.03
N MET A 380 -11.78 -6.62 -18.87
CA MET A 380 -10.81 -7.74 -18.69
C MET A 380 -11.06 -9.02 -19.51
N ALA A 381 -12.17 -9.73 -19.26
CA ALA A 381 -12.54 -10.93 -20.02
C ALA A 381 -12.77 -10.66 -21.52
N GLY A 382 -13.19 -9.45 -21.86
CA GLY A 382 -13.22 -8.92 -23.22
C GLY A 382 -11.82 -8.69 -23.79
N ALA A 383 -10.85 -8.15 -23.05
CA ALA A 383 -9.49 -7.95 -23.51
C ALA A 383 -8.79 -9.29 -23.82
N PHE A 384 -8.97 -10.32 -22.97
CA PHE A 384 -8.50 -11.68 -23.26
C PHE A 384 -9.14 -12.30 -24.52
N GLY A 385 -10.40 -11.97 -24.83
CA GLY A 385 -11.10 -12.48 -26.02
C GLY A 385 -10.85 -11.66 -27.30
N GLU A 386 -10.87 -10.33 -27.19
CA GLU A 386 -10.76 -9.36 -28.27
C GLU A 386 -9.30 -9.12 -28.67
N ALA A 387 -8.30 -9.33 -27.81
CA ALA A 387 -6.91 -9.40 -28.25
C ALA A 387 -6.76 -10.42 -29.40
N SER A 388 -7.39 -11.59 -29.28
CA SER A 388 -7.38 -12.61 -30.34
C SER A 388 -8.15 -12.21 -31.62
N SER A 389 -9.03 -11.21 -31.56
CA SER A 389 -9.87 -10.76 -32.68
C SER A 389 -9.37 -9.47 -33.34
N ALA A 390 -8.84 -8.52 -32.56
CA ALA A 390 -8.23 -7.28 -33.03
C ALA A 390 -6.91 -7.54 -33.80
N LEU A 391 -6.16 -8.57 -33.40
CA LEU A 391 -5.04 -9.12 -34.17
C LEU A 391 -5.43 -9.57 -35.60
N GLY A 392 -6.73 -9.72 -35.89
CA GLY A 392 -7.24 -10.03 -37.23
C GLY A 392 -7.50 -8.83 -38.14
N GLU A 393 -7.67 -7.61 -37.59
CA GLU A 393 -8.09 -6.43 -38.38
C GLU A 393 -7.11 -5.25 -38.40
N VAL A 394 -6.11 -5.18 -37.50
CA VAL A 394 -4.98 -4.25 -37.65
C VAL A 394 -3.98 -4.82 -38.67
N GLY A 395 -4.39 -4.82 -39.94
CA GLY A 395 -3.51 -5.15 -41.05
C GLY A 395 -2.38 -4.13 -41.15
N ILE A 396 -1.12 -4.60 -41.09
CA ILE A 396 0.09 -3.80 -41.30
C ILE A 396 0.05 -3.18 -42.71
N GLY A 397 -0.55 -1.98 -42.79
CA GLY A 397 -0.83 -1.26 -44.01
C GLY A 397 0.41 -0.51 -44.49
N GLY A 398 1.27 -1.21 -45.23
CA GLY A 398 2.56 -0.68 -45.65
C GLY A 398 2.52 0.71 -46.27
N LEU A 399 3.21 1.65 -45.64
CA LEU A 399 3.62 2.92 -46.25
C LEU A 399 5.10 2.78 -46.64
N GLY A 400 5.37 2.85 -47.94
CA GLY A 400 6.74 2.94 -48.46
C GLY A 400 7.34 4.31 -48.17
N ALA A 401 7.83 4.50 -46.94
CA ALA A 401 8.95 5.39 -46.64
C ALA A 401 10.24 4.55 -46.69
N ASP A 402 11.39 5.21 -46.87
CA ASP A 402 12.68 4.53 -46.71
C ASP A 402 12.80 4.02 -45.26
N GLU A 403 13.20 2.76 -45.06
CA GLU A 403 13.45 2.21 -43.71
C GLU A 403 14.51 3.10 -43.02
N PRO A 404 14.27 3.58 -41.79
CA PRO A 404 15.26 4.38 -41.07
C PRO A 404 16.52 3.53 -40.80
N ASP A 405 17.69 4.15 -40.85
CA ASP A 405 18.98 3.47 -40.59
C ASP A 405 19.08 2.90 -39.16
N THR A 406 18.20 3.30 -38.25
CA THR A 406 18.02 2.72 -36.91
C THR A 406 16.54 2.75 -36.52
N PRO A 407 15.93 1.62 -36.13
CA PRO A 407 14.52 1.58 -35.71
C PRO A 407 14.32 2.34 -34.38
N PRO A 408 13.14 2.94 -34.14
CA PRO A 408 12.80 3.46 -32.83
C PRO A 408 12.66 2.34 -31.79
N GLU A 409 13.02 2.62 -30.54
CA GLU A 409 12.98 1.65 -29.42
C GLU A 409 12.44 2.29 -28.13
N LEU A 410 11.61 1.54 -27.39
CA LEU A 410 11.17 1.90 -26.04
C LEU A 410 12.34 1.76 -25.04
N THR A 411 12.76 2.89 -24.47
CA THR A 411 13.92 2.97 -23.54
C THR A 411 13.53 3.09 -22.08
N ALA A 412 12.34 3.61 -21.77
CA ALA A 412 11.80 3.60 -20.42
C ALA A 412 10.26 3.67 -20.39
N VAL A 413 9.70 3.24 -19.27
CA VAL A 413 8.31 3.52 -18.89
C VAL A 413 8.32 4.17 -17.52
N MET A 414 7.93 5.44 -17.47
CA MET A 414 7.87 6.26 -16.27
C MET A 414 6.44 6.39 -15.76
N VAL A 415 6.28 6.42 -14.44
CA VAL A 415 5.00 6.73 -13.77
C VAL A 415 5.16 8.06 -13.04
N ARG A 416 4.25 8.99 -13.33
CA ARG A 416 4.23 10.33 -12.73
C ARG A 416 3.00 10.49 -11.85
N PHE A 417 3.23 10.85 -10.60
CA PHE A 417 2.21 11.21 -9.63
C PHE A 417 2.21 12.72 -9.46
N HIS A 418 1.17 13.38 -9.95
CA HIS A 418 0.95 14.81 -9.75
C HIS A 418 0.00 14.98 -8.56
N VAL A 419 0.47 15.56 -7.47
CA VAL A 419 -0.34 15.90 -6.30
C VAL A 419 -0.65 17.40 -6.35
N GLU A 420 -1.89 17.72 -6.70
CA GLU A 420 -2.38 19.09 -6.79
C GLU A 420 -3.13 19.47 -5.51
N ALA A 421 -3.04 20.73 -5.10
CA ALA A 421 -3.85 21.26 -4.01
C ALA A 421 -4.13 22.76 -4.15
N PRO A 422 -5.27 23.25 -3.62
CA PRO A 422 -5.64 24.65 -3.75
C PRO A 422 -4.58 25.60 -3.17
N GLY A 423 -4.07 26.51 -4.01
CA GLY A 423 -3.08 27.51 -3.62
C GLY A 423 -1.64 27.00 -3.46
N ARG A 424 -1.34 25.74 -3.78
CA ARG A 424 0.01 25.18 -3.80
C ARG A 424 0.49 24.92 -5.24
N GLU A 425 1.81 24.87 -5.44
CA GLU A 425 2.38 24.33 -6.66
C GLU A 425 2.17 22.80 -6.70
N THR A 426 2.06 22.23 -7.89
CA THR A 426 1.88 20.79 -8.06
C THR A 426 3.17 20.05 -7.67
N ASP A 427 3.08 19.21 -6.64
CA ASP A 427 4.16 18.29 -6.27
C ASP A 427 4.16 17.14 -7.31
N ILE A 428 5.27 16.90 -8.02
CA ILE A 428 5.40 15.82 -9.01
C ILE A 428 6.43 14.80 -8.53
N VAL A 429 6.02 13.53 -8.42
CA VAL A 429 6.91 12.40 -8.10
C VAL A 429 6.96 11.45 -9.29
N GLU A 430 8.17 11.18 -9.79
CA GLU A 430 8.41 10.24 -10.89
C GLU A 430 9.06 8.94 -10.39
N ARG A 431 8.67 7.80 -11.00
CA ARG A 431 9.26 6.47 -10.77
C ARG A 431 9.33 5.64 -12.06
N PRO A 432 10.47 5.03 -12.40
CA PRO A 432 10.58 4.13 -13.55
C PRO A 432 9.98 2.75 -13.23
N MET A 433 9.02 2.29 -14.03
CA MET A 433 8.63 0.87 -14.07
C MET A 433 9.67 0.05 -14.85
N MET A 434 10.31 0.68 -15.83
CA MET A 434 11.46 0.19 -16.58
C MET A 434 12.34 1.40 -16.95
N ASP A 435 13.67 1.27 -16.86
CA ASP A 435 14.62 2.32 -17.26
C ASP A 435 15.93 1.70 -17.77
N LEU A 436 16.01 1.48 -19.09
CA LEU A 436 17.11 0.74 -19.71
C LEU A 436 18.39 1.57 -19.88
N ILE A 437 18.29 2.90 -19.81
CA ILE A 437 19.40 3.83 -20.09
C ILE A 437 19.92 4.58 -18.85
N GLY A 438 19.09 4.72 -17.81
CA GLY A 438 19.47 5.39 -16.56
C GLY A 438 19.61 6.91 -16.67
N PRO A 439 19.64 7.64 -15.54
CA PRO A 439 19.83 9.09 -15.53
C PRO A 439 21.22 9.51 -16.03
N ALA A 440 22.26 8.70 -15.87
CA ALA A 440 23.62 9.06 -16.28
C ALA A 440 23.78 9.14 -17.80
N LEU A 441 23.19 8.21 -18.55
CA LEU A 441 23.27 8.24 -20.02
C LEU A 441 22.41 9.38 -20.59
N ARG A 442 21.21 9.61 -20.04
CA ARG A 442 20.39 10.78 -20.39
C ARG A 442 21.13 12.10 -20.18
N ALA A 443 21.92 12.21 -19.11
CA ALA A 443 22.72 13.40 -18.82
C ALA A 443 23.99 13.51 -19.69
N ALA A 444 24.54 12.39 -20.18
CA ALA A 444 25.75 12.35 -21.00
C ALA A 444 25.48 12.53 -22.51
N GLY A 445 24.28 12.18 -22.96
CA GLY A 445 23.91 12.06 -24.38
C GLY A 445 23.73 10.59 -24.79
N VAL A 446 22.78 10.34 -25.70
CA VAL A 446 22.40 9.00 -26.17
C VAL A 446 22.99 8.63 -27.54
N GLU A 447 23.82 9.49 -28.14
CA GLU A 447 24.37 9.34 -29.51
C GLU A 447 25.36 8.16 -29.68
N ALA A 448 25.62 7.40 -28.62
CA ALA A 448 26.45 6.20 -28.62
C ALA A 448 25.76 4.99 -27.98
N PHE A 449 24.44 5.08 -27.75
CA PHE A 449 23.64 3.97 -27.23
C PHE A 449 23.15 3.09 -28.39
N GLU A 450 23.55 1.82 -28.37
CA GLU A 450 23.04 0.80 -29.29
C GLU A 450 22.06 -0.09 -28.52
N PHE A 451 20.84 -0.26 -29.04
CA PHE A 451 19.86 -1.19 -28.49
C PHE A 451 20.16 -2.60 -29.00
N ASP A 452 20.32 -3.57 -28.10
CA ASP A 452 20.69 -4.94 -28.43
C ASP A 452 19.65 -5.97 -27.95
N ASP A 453 19.88 -7.24 -28.27
CA ASP A 453 18.96 -8.32 -27.91
C ASP A 453 18.86 -8.50 -26.37
N ALA A 454 19.91 -8.19 -25.60
CA ALA A 454 19.88 -8.30 -24.14
C ALA A 454 19.02 -7.18 -23.52
N LEU A 455 19.02 -5.98 -24.09
CA LEU A 455 18.11 -4.90 -23.72
C LEU A 455 16.65 -5.21 -24.11
N ARG A 456 16.41 -5.97 -25.19
CA ARG A 456 15.06 -6.47 -25.53
C ARG A 456 14.53 -7.46 -24.49
N GLU A 457 15.37 -8.42 -24.09
CA GLU A 457 15.03 -9.37 -23.02
C GLU A 457 14.81 -8.63 -21.68
N GLN A 458 15.67 -7.66 -21.34
CA GLN A 458 15.54 -6.82 -20.14
C GLN A 458 14.23 -6.03 -20.13
N ARG A 459 13.86 -5.39 -21.26
CA ARG A 459 12.57 -4.68 -21.44
C ARG A 459 11.39 -5.58 -21.10
N ALA A 460 11.36 -6.77 -21.70
CA ALA A 460 10.24 -7.69 -21.55
C ALA A 460 10.06 -8.18 -20.11
N VAL A 461 11.14 -8.29 -19.33
CA VAL A 461 11.09 -8.69 -17.91
C VAL A 461 10.77 -7.50 -17.00
N GLU A 462 11.42 -6.35 -17.17
CA GLU A 462 11.20 -5.17 -16.30
C GLU A 462 9.77 -4.65 -16.38
N LEU A 463 9.12 -4.72 -17.54
CA LEU A 463 7.71 -4.36 -17.71
C LEU A 463 6.72 -5.31 -17.02
N LEU A 464 7.17 -6.43 -16.43
CA LEU A 464 6.36 -7.27 -15.52
C LEU A 464 6.36 -6.76 -14.06
N SER A 465 7.05 -5.66 -13.77
CA SER A 465 7.05 -5.01 -12.46
C SER A 465 5.66 -4.44 -12.10
N THR A 466 5.34 -4.38 -10.81
CA THR A 466 4.09 -3.81 -10.29
C THR A 466 4.35 -2.71 -9.26
N LEU A 467 3.42 -1.75 -9.19
CA LEU A 467 3.46 -0.64 -8.25
C LEU A 467 2.08 -0.47 -7.59
N GLU A 468 2.03 -0.65 -6.27
CA GLU A 468 0.84 -0.40 -5.46
C GLU A 468 1.04 0.90 -4.66
N VAL A 469 0.03 1.77 -4.60
CA VAL A 469 0.10 3.05 -3.89
C VAL A 469 -1.14 3.28 -3.03
N LEU A 470 -0.94 3.52 -1.74
CA LEU A 470 -1.98 3.99 -0.82
C LEU A 470 -1.93 5.51 -0.72
N GLY A 471 -3.03 6.16 -1.12
CA GLY A 471 -3.24 7.59 -0.90
C GLY A 471 -3.67 7.86 0.54
N GLN A 472 -2.78 8.41 1.36
CA GLN A 472 -3.06 8.69 2.77
C GLN A 472 -3.42 10.17 2.96
N SER A 473 -4.72 10.46 3.10
CA SER A 473 -5.28 11.80 3.41
C SER A 473 -5.67 11.97 4.89
N THR A 474 -5.70 10.88 5.66
CA THR A 474 -6.09 10.80 7.08
C THR A 474 -5.19 9.84 7.87
N TRP A 475 -5.18 9.99 9.19
CA TRP A 475 -4.61 8.97 10.07
C TRP A 475 -5.60 7.80 10.22
N VAL A 476 -5.16 6.58 9.91
CA VAL A 476 -6.01 5.37 9.93
C VAL A 476 -6.34 4.97 11.38
N PRO A 477 -7.62 4.98 11.80
CA PRO A 477 -8.00 4.51 13.13
C PRO A 477 -7.80 2.99 13.24
N PRO A 478 -7.39 2.47 14.41
CA PRO A 478 -7.16 1.04 14.54
C PRO A 478 -8.42 0.19 14.35
N ALA A 479 -9.60 0.71 14.72
CA ALA A 479 -10.87 0.06 14.40
C ALA A 479 -11.10 -0.07 12.88
N GLN A 480 -10.71 0.94 12.09
CA GLN A 480 -10.80 0.92 10.63
C GLN A 480 -9.79 -0.04 10.00
N LEU A 481 -8.54 -0.06 10.49
CA LEU A 481 -7.53 -1.02 10.06
C LEU A 481 -8.01 -2.46 10.29
N ALA A 482 -8.61 -2.73 11.45
CA ALA A 482 -9.21 -4.03 11.74
C ALA A 482 -10.37 -4.36 10.79
N ALA A 483 -11.24 -3.40 10.47
CA ALA A 483 -12.34 -3.58 9.52
C ALA A 483 -11.84 -4.01 8.13
N TRP A 484 -10.92 -3.25 7.53
CA TRP A 484 -10.31 -3.57 6.23
C TRP A 484 -9.63 -4.94 6.21
N ARG A 485 -9.06 -5.37 7.35
CA ARG A 485 -8.48 -6.71 7.50
C ARG A 485 -9.52 -7.81 7.50
N TYR A 486 -10.64 -7.61 8.19
CA TYR A 486 -11.74 -8.58 8.19
C TYR A 486 -12.45 -8.64 6.82
N GLU A 487 -12.58 -7.51 6.12
CA GLU A 487 -13.09 -7.43 4.74
C GLU A 487 -12.18 -8.21 3.78
N GLY A 488 -10.88 -7.86 3.69
CA GLY A 488 -9.93 -8.58 2.84
C GLY A 488 -9.81 -10.07 3.18
N LEU A 489 -9.96 -10.46 4.44
CA LEU A 489 -10.06 -11.86 4.87
C LEU A 489 -11.37 -12.52 4.41
N MET A 490 -12.50 -11.81 4.36
CA MET A 490 -13.77 -12.34 3.85
C MET A 490 -13.74 -12.51 2.33
N ASP A 491 -13.22 -11.51 1.60
CA ASP A 491 -13.20 -11.47 0.13
C ASP A 491 -12.28 -12.55 -0.45
N ASN A 492 -11.00 -12.53 -0.07
CA ASN A 492 -10.00 -13.50 -0.53
C ASN A 492 -10.40 -14.94 -0.20
N ARG A 493 -11.13 -15.11 0.90
CA ARG A 493 -11.63 -16.40 1.34
C ARG A 493 -12.87 -16.85 0.57
N GLN A 494 -13.80 -15.98 0.20
CA GLN A 494 -14.93 -16.39 -0.64
C GLN A 494 -14.41 -16.98 -1.96
N SER A 495 -13.43 -16.33 -2.57
CA SER A 495 -12.73 -16.80 -3.77
C SER A 495 -11.99 -18.12 -3.56
N ALA A 496 -11.23 -18.25 -2.47
CA ALA A 496 -10.56 -19.51 -2.09
C ALA A 496 -11.54 -20.68 -1.87
N LEU A 497 -12.71 -20.42 -1.28
CA LEU A 497 -13.72 -21.43 -0.98
C LEU A 497 -14.52 -21.85 -2.21
N ALA A 498 -14.87 -20.89 -3.07
CA ALA A 498 -15.43 -21.18 -4.38
C ALA A 498 -14.46 -22.07 -5.18
N GLY A 499 -13.18 -21.72 -5.19
CA GLY A 499 -12.16 -22.50 -5.90
C GLY A 499 -11.97 -23.92 -5.36
N ALA A 500 -11.84 -24.09 -4.04
CA ALA A 500 -11.74 -25.42 -3.45
C ALA A 500 -12.99 -26.30 -3.74
N TYR A 501 -14.19 -25.71 -3.75
CA TYR A 501 -15.43 -26.42 -4.04
C TYR A 501 -15.59 -26.82 -5.52
N LEU A 502 -15.11 -25.99 -6.45
CA LEU A 502 -15.22 -26.21 -7.89
C LEU A 502 -14.09 -27.11 -8.41
N ALA A 503 -12.87 -26.96 -7.89
CA ALA A 503 -11.78 -27.92 -8.08
C ALA A 503 -12.16 -29.35 -7.62
N ALA A 504 -12.86 -29.48 -6.49
CA ALA A 504 -13.38 -30.76 -6.03
C ALA A 504 -14.41 -31.41 -6.99
N GLN A 505 -15.00 -30.63 -7.91
CA GLN A 505 -15.92 -31.07 -8.94
C GLN A 505 -15.26 -31.31 -10.31
N ARG A 506 -13.97 -30.95 -10.47
CA ARG A 506 -13.27 -30.89 -11.78
C ARG A 506 -13.98 -29.97 -12.78
N ASP A 507 -14.49 -28.87 -12.27
CA ASP A 507 -14.82 -27.71 -13.08
C ASP A 507 -13.63 -26.78 -12.99
N ASP A 508 -13.05 -26.39 -14.13
CA ASP A 508 -11.85 -25.55 -14.17
C ASP A 508 -12.20 -24.08 -14.48
N SER A 509 -13.47 -23.79 -14.80
CA SER A 509 -13.94 -22.45 -15.18
C SER A 509 -13.90 -21.43 -14.03
N PHE A 510 -13.90 -21.91 -12.77
CA PHE A 510 -13.83 -21.04 -11.59
C PHE A 510 -12.52 -20.26 -11.48
N ILE A 511 -11.44 -20.73 -12.11
CA ILE A 511 -10.11 -20.17 -11.89
C ILE A 511 -10.12 -18.70 -12.36
N GLY A 512 -10.72 -18.38 -13.50
CA GLY A 512 -10.91 -16.99 -13.92
C GLY A 512 -11.70 -16.15 -12.89
N GLU A 513 -12.93 -16.57 -12.59
CA GLU A 513 -13.85 -15.80 -11.72
C GLU A 513 -13.31 -15.60 -10.28
N ALA A 514 -12.66 -16.61 -9.70
CA ALA A 514 -12.09 -16.53 -8.36
C ALA A 514 -10.81 -15.67 -8.29
N LEU A 515 -10.10 -15.52 -9.41
CA LEU A 515 -8.92 -14.67 -9.52
C LEU A 515 -9.31 -13.21 -9.84
N GLU A 516 -10.46 -12.98 -10.48
CA GLU A 516 -11.08 -11.66 -10.66
C GLU A 516 -11.71 -11.14 -9.36
N ALA A 517 -12.45 -11.97 -8.63
CA ALA A 517 -13.12 -11.62 -7.37
C ALA A 517 -12.18 -11.53 -6.14
N ARG A 518 -10.88 -11.32 -6.34
CA ARG A 518 -9.88 -11.34 -5.27
C ARG A 518 -9.57 -9.92 -4.79
N SER A 519 -9.55 -9.71 -3.47
CA SER A 519 -9.11 -8.43 -2.89
C SER A 519 -7.63 -8.21 -3.19
N THR A 520 -7.33 -7.13 -3.93
CA THR A 520 -5.98 -6.70 -4.30
C THR A 520 -5.34 -5.79 -3.26
N ARG A 521 -5.99 -5.59 -2.11
CA ARG A 521 -5.52 -4.70 -1.05
C ARG A 521 -4.24 -5.23 -0.41
N ARG A 522 -3.13 -4.48 -0.54
CA ARG A 522 -1.90 -4.77 0.18
C ARG A 522 -2.06 -4.45 1.66
N SER A 523 -2.23 -5.55 2.40
CA SER A 523 -2.08 -5.69 3.84
C SER A 523 -1.09 -4.69 4.46
N THR A 524 0.17 -4.67 4.01
CA THR A 524 1.29 -3.99 4.67
C THR A 524 1.29 -2.46 4.50
N LEU A 525 0.66 -1.93 3.44
CA LEU A 525 0.51 -0.47 3.27
C LEU A 525 -0.44 0.12 4.31
N ASP A 526 -1.52 -0.58 4.65
CA ASP A 526 -2.43 -0.14 5.71
C ASP A 526 -1.75 -0.17 7.10
N GLN A 527 -0.86 -1.17 7.33
CA GLN A 527 -0.07 -1.24 8.56
C GLN A 527 0.85 -0.02 8.66
N LEU A 528 1.59 0.28 7.59
CA LEU A 528 2.46 1.47 7.53
C LEU A 528 1.66 2.73 7.84
N ALA A 529 0.58 2.99 7.11
CA ALA A 529 -0.28 4.17 7.29
C ALA A 529 -0.78 4.37 8.74
N ALA A 530 -1.15 3.29 9.44
CA ALA A 530 -1.58 3.34 10.84
C ALA A 530 -0.40 3.49 11.83
N MET A 531 0.72 2.79 11.57
CA MET A 531 1.90 2.81 12.43
C MET A 531 2.59 4.17 12.48
N ARG A 532 2.61 4.92 11.37
CA ARG A 532 3.26 6.24 11.28
C ARG A 532 2.87 7.18 12.43
N LEU A 533 1.57 7.24 12.76
CA LEU A 533 1.11 7.98 13.94
C LEU A 533 1.34 7.22 15.24
N ALA A 534 1.01 5.92 15.30
CA ALA A 534 1.06 5.13 16.53
C ALA A 534 2.46 5.04 17.15
N TYR A 535 3.51 5.17 16.32
CA TYR A 535 4.91 5.14 16.73
C TYR A 535 5.63 6.48 16.67
N SER A 536 4.95 7.54 16.20
CA SER A 536 5.55 8.87 16.11
C SER A 536 6.25 9.24 17.42
N PRO A 537 7.45 9.83 17.39
CA PRO A 537 8.05 10.43 18.57
C PRO A 537 7.24 11.62 19.12
N HIS A 538 6.33 12.17 18.31
CA HIS A 538 5.58 13.40 18.56
C HIS A 538 4.08 13.30 18.18
N PRO A 539 3.33 12.27 18.62
CA PRO A 539 2.01 11.93 18.09
C PRO A 539 0.90 12.96 18.43
N GLU A 540 1.14 13.88 19.38
CA GLU A 540 0.29 15.03 19.67
C GLU A 540 0.52 16.26 18.79
N ARG A 541 1.58 16.25 17.96
CA ARG A 541 2.07 17.43 17.23
C ARG A 541 1.90 17.32 15.72
N VAL A 542 1.65 16.11 15.20
CA VAL A 542 1.73 15.79 13.77
C VAL A 542 0.34 15.62 13.16
N ALA A 543 0.13 16.22 11.99
CA ALA A 543 -1.12 16.15 11.25
C ALA A 543 -0.86 15.92 9.75
N LEU A 544 -1.84 15.34 9.06
CA LEU A 544 -1.87 15.34 7.60
C LEU A 544 -2.68 16.54 7.11
N THR A 545 -2.12 17.31 6.18
CA THR A 545 -2.70 18.52 5.56
C THR A 545 -2.54 18.52 4.03
N ARG A 546 -1.97 17.43 3.51
CA ARG A 546 -1.70 17.12 2.12
C ARG A 546 -1.87 15.60 1.92
N LEU A 547 -2.08 15.18 0.68
CA LEU A 547 -2.08 13.77 0.31
C LEU A 547 -0.65 13.21 0.44
N ASN A 548 -0.46 12.22 1.31
CA ASN A 548 0.75 11.39 1.31
C ASN A 548 0.55 10.19 0.39
N LEU A 549 1.64 9.68 -0.17
CA LEU A 549 1.65 8.57 -1.11
C LEU A 549 2.61 7.50 -0.60
N LEU A 550 2.05 6.39 -0.10
CA LEU A 550 2.82 5.26 0.42
C LEU A 550 2.84 4.14 -0.63
N GLY A 551 3.99 3.88 -1.24
CA GLY A 551 4.14 2.87 -2.28
C GLY A 551 4.69 1.55 -1.78
N TYR A 552 4.34 0.48 -2.49
CA TYR A 552 5.01 -0.82 -2.46
C TYR A 552 5.24 -1.27 -3.90
N VAL A 553 6.38 -1.90 -4.18
CA VAL A 553 6.72 -2.36 -5.52
C VAL A 553 7.16 -3.82 -5.52
N THR A 554 6.83 -4.51 -6.61
CA THR A 554 7.55 -5.72 -7.04
C THR A 554 8.31 -5.35 -8.30
N LEU A 555 9.64 -5.32 -8.23
CA LEU A 555 10.53 -5.10 -9.35
C LEU A 555 11.04 -6.43 -9.89
N MET A 556 10.95 -6.59 -11.21
CA MET A 556 11.48 -7.74 -11.95
C MET A 556 12.74 -7.28 -12.70
N GLU A 557 13.92 -7.71 -12.26
CA GLU A 557 15.19 -7.36 -12.90
C GLU A 557 15.67 -8.51 -13.80
N PHE A 558 16.28 -8.20 -14.95
CA PHE A 558 16.99 -9.16 -15.78
C PHE A 558 18.34 -8.62 -16.23
N LYS A 559 19.42 -9.35 -15.97
CA LYS A 559 20.78 -8.93 -16.34
C LYS A 559 21.69 -10.11 -16.63
N GLY A 560 22.22 -10.17 -17.85
CA GLY A 560 23.20 -11.20 -18.24
C GLY A 560 22.67 -12.64 -18.22
N GLY A 561 21.35 -12.82 -18.43
CA GLY A 561 20.68 -14.12 -18.34
C GLY A 561 20.20 -14.49 -16.93
N GLU A 562 20.48 -13.69 -15.89
CA GLU A 562 19.95 -13.88 -14.55
C GLU A 562 18.69 -13.04 -14.32
N TYR A 563 17.65 -13.66 -13.77
CA TYR A 563 16.42 -13.00 -13.30
C TYR A 563 16.52 -12.75 -11.79
N ARG A 564 16.02 -11.61 -11.31
CA ARG A 564 15.89 -11.30 -9.88
C ARG A 564 14.54 -10.67 -9.61
N ARG A 565 13.88 -11.10 -8.53
CA ARG A 565 12.67 -10.44 -8.01
C ARG A 565 13.05 -9.69 -6.74
N ARG A 566 12.69 -8.42 -6.67
CA ARG A 566 12.91 -7.57 -5.50
C ARG A 566 11.60 -6.90 -5.12
N GLU A 567 11.29 -6.87 -3.85
CA GLU A 567 10.04 -6.29 -3.36
C GLU A 567 10.26 -5.45 -2.12
N GLY A 568 9.39 -4.48 -1.89
CA GLY A 568 9.45 -3.65 -0.70
C GLY A 568 8.77 -2.30 -0.87
N PHE A 569 8.96 -1.45 0.13
CA PHE A 569 8.31 -0.15 0.21
C PHE A 569 9.05 0.89 -0.65
N ASP A 570 8.27 1.78 -1.26
CA ASP A 570 8.76 3.00 -1.90
C ASP A 570 7.83 4.13 -1.50
N ILE A 571 8.14 4.74 -0.36
CA ILE A 571 7.43 5.91 0.12
C ILE A 571 7.66 7.06 -0.87
N LEU A 572 6.59 7.54 -1.51
CA LEU A 572 6.64 8.57 -2.56
C LEU A 572 6.50 9.98 -1.95
N ASP A 573 5.64 10.13 -0.94
CA ASP A 573 5.51 11.34 -0.12
C ASP A 573 5.04 10.98 1.30
N ASN A 574 5.83 11.36 2.31
CA ASN A 574 5.55 11.20 3.74
C ASN A 574 5.43 12.52 4.51
N ARG A 575 5.39 13.67 3.83
CA ARG A 575 5.48 14.99 4.47
C ARG A 575 4.28 15.25 5.37
N ILE A 576 4.56 15.63 6.62
CA ILE A 576 3.57 15.95 7.66
C ILE A 576 3.53 17.46 7.96
N ALA A 577 2.43 17.93 8.53
CA ALA A 577 2.36 19.25 9.18
C ALA A 577 2.58 19.15 10.68
N VAL A 578 3.06 20.27 11.25
CA VAL A 578 3.23 20.48 12.70
C VAL A 578 2.44 21.74 13.08
N PRO A 579 1.12 21.64 13.33
CA PRO A 579 0.24 22.81 13.42
C PRO A 579 0.57 23.82 14.52
N ASP A 580 1.29 23.38 15.57
CA ASP A 580 1.67 24.23 16.70
C ASP A 580 2.90 25.12 16.41
N GLY A 581 3.59 24.93 15.27
CA GLY A 581 4.71 25.77 14.82
C GLY A 581 6.04 25.65 15.60
N ASP A 582 6.04 25.06 16.79
CA ASP A 582 7.26 24.82 17.57
C ASP A 582 8.05 23.61 17.02
N ALA A 583 9.38 23.73 16.86
CA ALA A 583 10.30 22.63 16.49
C ALA A 583 9.81 21.78 15.28
N VAL A 584 9.41 22.46 14.20
CA VAL A 584 8.81 21.85 13.00
C VAL A 584 9.79 20.91 12.31
N ALA A 585 11.00 21.39 12.05
CA ALA A 585 12.01 20.66 11.29
C ALA A 585 12.50 19.41 12.04
N GLU A 586 12.72 19.51 13.34
CA GLU A 586 13.09 18.38 14.20
C GLU A 586 11.97 17.33 14.26
N THR A 587 10.71 17.78 14.34
CA THR A 587 9.53 16.88 14.36
C THR A 587 9.37 16.14 13.04
N ARG A 588 9.56 16.82 11.89
CA ARG A 588 9.54 16.22 10.55
C ARG A 588 10.68 15.24 10.33
N LEU A 589 11.89 15.61 10.73
CA LEU A 589 13.07 14.75 10.65
C LEU A 589 12.85 13.47 11.48
N ALA A 590 12.33 13.60 12.70
CA ALA A 590 12.01 12.47 13.57
C ALA A 590 10.89 11.58 13.01
N GLN A 591 9.88 12.16 12.33
CA GLN A 591 8.84 11.39 11.66
C GLN A 591 9.37 10.66 10.42
N GLY A 592 10.13 11.32 9.55
CA GLY A 592 10.73 10.70 8.37
C GLY A 592 11.71 9.58 8.71
N ALA A 593 12.47 9.76 9.79
CA ALA A 593 13.35 8.74 10.36
C ALA A 593 12.56 7.51 10.83
N LEU A 594 11.42 7.72 11.50
CA LEU A 594 10.50 6.64 11.86
C LEU A 594 9.92 5.97 10.62
N ASP A 595 9.42 6.73 9.66
CA ASP A 595 8.72 6.18 8.49
C ASP A 595 9.60 5.20 7.72
N THR A 596 10.89 5.51 7.52
CA THR A 596 11.87 4.55 6.97
C THR A 596 12.15 3.37 7.92
N LEU A 597 12.16 3.56 9.24
CA LEU A 597 12.32 2.45 10.18
C LEU A 597 11.11 1.49 10.15
N LEU A 598 9.91 2.00 9.87
CA LEU A 598 8.68 1.21 9.74
C LEU A 598 8.71 0.29 8.52
N GLU A 599 9.29 0.73 7.40
CA GLU A 599 9.54 -0.15 6.24
C GLU A 599 10.27 -1.44 6.66
N ALA A 600 11.24 -1.32 7.58
CA ALA A 600 12.06 -2.44 8.08
C ALA A 600 11.45 -3.24 9.23
N GLU A 601 10.46 -2.70 9.93
CA GLU A 601 9.67 -3.44 10.94
C GLU A 601 8.54 -4.25 10.28
N LEU A 602 8.06 -3.80 9.11
CA LEU A 602 7.02 -4.47 8.31
C LEU A 602 7.57 -5.44 7.26
N ALA A 603 8.89 -5.44 7.03
CA ALA A 603 9.57 -6.34 6.10
C ALA A 603 9.67 -7.78 6.66
N VAL A 604 9.27 -8.77 5.85
CA VAL A 604 9.13 -10.19 6.25
C VAL A 604 10.46 -10.85 6.64
N GLU A 605 11.61 -10.38 6.12
CA GLU A 605 12.92 -10.99 6.41
C GLU A 605 13.89 -10.10 7.20
N ALA A 606 14.17 -10.50 8.45
CA ALA A 606 15.15 -9.86 9.32
C ALA A 606 16.59 -9.83 8.77
N ARG A 607 16.90 -10.61 7.73
CA ARG A 607 18.24 -10.68 7.10
C ARG A 607 18.43 -9.65 5.97
N ALA A 608 17.34 -9.11 5.42
CA ALA A 608 17.36 -8.02 4.44
C ALA A 608 17.53 -6.63 5.09
N ALA A 609 17.44 -6.54 6.43
CA ALA A 609 17.37 -5.29 7.18
C ALA A 609 18.46 -4.25 6.84
N LEU A 610 19.70 -4.65 6.51
CA LEU A 610 20.76 -3.70 6.14
C LEU A 610 20.57 -3.03 4.76
N GLY A 611 19.59 -3.45 3.96
CA GLY A 611 19.16 -2.72 2.75
C GLY A 611 18.22 -1.54 3.02
N ASN A 612 17.90 -1.27 4.29
CA ASN A 612 17.10 -0.14 4.74
C ASN A 612 17.99 0.89 5.47
N THR A 613 17.83 2.17 5.14
CA THR A 613 18.69 3.24 5.68
C THR A 613 18.59 3.39 7.20
N ALA A 614 17.40 3.28 7.81
CA ALA A 614 17.24 3.37 9.26
C ALA A 614 17.98 2.25 9.99
N ARG A 615 17.91 1.03 9.46
CA ARG A 615 18.61 -0.14 10.03
C ARG A 615 20.12 -0.09 9.80
N ALA A 616 20.58 0.32 8.62
CA ALA A 616 22.00 0.56 8.37
C ALA A 616 22.55 1.63 9.32
N PHE A 617 21.86 2.77 9.44
CA PHE A 617 22.23 3.85 10.35
C PHE A 617 22.28 3.42 11.83
N LEU A 618 21.26 2.70 12.32
CA LEU A 618 21.25 2.18 13.70
C LEU A 618 22.35 1.14 13.97
N HIS A 619 22.69 0.31 12.98
CA HIS A 619 23.81 -0.62 13.03
C HIS A 619 25.14 0.13 13.12
N ASP A 620 25.36 1.10 12.24
CA ASP A 620 26.59 1.87 12.14
C ASP A 620 26.84 2.72 13.39
N LEU A 621 25.79 3.31 13.97
CA LEU A 621 25.84 3.96 15.29
C LEU A 621 26.25 3.00 16.42
N GLY A 622 25.94 1.70 16.30
CA GLY A 622 26.33 0.66 17.24
C GLY A 622 27.80 0.24 17.12
N GLU A 623 28.30 0.14 15.89
CA GLU A 623 29.69 -0.20 15.59
C GLU A 623 30.65 1.01 15.67
N GLY A 624 30.11 2.23 15.69
CA GLY A 624 30.90 3.48 15.72
C GLY A 624 31.44 3.87 14.34
N VAL A 625 30.69 3.57 13.28
CA VAL A 625 30.94 4.03 11.91
C VAL A 625 30.33 5.42 11.75
N ASP A 626 31.13 6.38 11.31
CA ASP A 626 30.69 7.76 11.13
C ASP A 626 29.84 7.93 9.86
N TRP A 627 28.83 8.79 9.96
CA TRP A 627 28.00 9.25 8.85
C TRP A 627 28.27 10.73 8.61
N ARG A 628 28.24 11.14 7.35
CA ARG A 628 28.57 12.50 6.92
C ARG A 628 27.37 13.21 6.33
N ARG A 629 27.31 14.50 6.63
CA ARG A 629 26.49 15.46 5.89
C ARG A 629 27.22 15.88 4.61
N VAL A 630 26.55 15.78 3.47
CA VAL A 630 27.00 16.31 2.17
C VAL A 630 25.95 17.28 1.65
N ASP A 631 26.37 18.53 1.42
CA ASP A 631 25.54 19.65 0.97
C ASP A 631 26.02 20.26 -0.37
N SER A 632 27.03 19.64 -0.99
CA SER A 632 27.64 20.08 -2.23
C SER A 632 28.33 18.93 -2.97
N LEU A 633 28.44 19.05 -4.30
CA LEU A 633 29.07 18.04 -5.16
C LEU A 633 30.51 17.69 -4.76
N ASP A 634 31.28 18.68 -4.30
CA ASP A 634 32.67 18.48 -3.87
C ASP A 634 32.76 17.52 -2.67
N GLY A 635 31.77 17.52 -1.77
CA GLY A 635 31.71 16.63 -0.60
C GLY A 635 31.47 15.14 -0.93
N LEU A 636 31.09 14.82 -2.17
CA LEU A 636 31.05 13.43 -2.67
C LEU A 636 32.44 12.88 -2.98
N ALA A 637 33.43 13.74 -3.26
CA ALA A 637 34.79 13.31 -3.59
C ALA A 637 35.56 12.75 -2.38
N ASP A 638 35.13 13.10 -1.17
CA ASP A 638 35.74 12.67 0.09
C ASP A 638 35.21 11.30 0.58
N LEU A 639 34.28 10.64 -0.12
CA LEU A 639 33.74 9.33 0.27
C LEU A 639 34.82 8.22 0.13
N ASP A 640 34.90 7.28 1.08
CA ASP A 640 35.82 6.13 0.97
C ASP A 640 35.37 5.11 -0.09
N TRP A 641 34.12 5.24 -0.57
CA TRP A 641 33.54 4.48 -1.67
C TRP A 641 33.12 5.41 -2.81
N GLN A 642 32.94 4.87 -4.02
CA GLN A 642 32.43 5.64 -5.14
C GLN A 642 31.04 5.17 -5.57
N PRO A 643 30.02 6.04 -5.56
CA PRO A 643 28.77 5.73 -6.24
C PRO A 643 28.99 5.49 -7.73
N ASP A 644 28.13 4.66 -8.34
CA ASP A 644 28.08 4.47 -9.78
C ASP A 644 27.62 5.75 -10.52
N ALA A 645 27.53 5.69 -11.84
CA ALA A 645 27.19 6.86 -12.64
C ALA A 645 25.76 7.37 -12.38
N ASP A 646 24.79 6.49 -12.16
CA ASP A 646 23.39 6.84 -11.97
C ASP A 646 23.14 7.39 -10.58
N LEU A 647 23.75 6.79 -9.55
CA LEU A 647 23.77 7.36 -8.20
C LEU A 647 24.48 8.72 -8.16
N LYS A 648 25.57 8.92 -8.90
CA LYS A 648 26.22 10.24 -9.03
C LYS A 648 25.31 11.27 -9.70
N ALA A 649 24.61 10.90 -10.77
CA ALA A 649 23.64 11.78 -11.42
C ALA A 649 22.47 12.13 -10.50
N HIS A 650 21.94 11.14 -9.77
CA HIS A 650 20.89 11.34 -8.77
C HIS A 650 21.33 12.28 -7.65
N PHE A 651 22.47 12.01 -7.00
CA PHE A 651 23.02 12.88 -5.95
C PHE A 651 23.25 14.31 -6.46
N ALA A 652 23.73 14.47 -7.69
CA ALA A 652 23.91 15.79 -8.29
C ALA A 652 22.59 16.56 -8.44
N THR A 653 21.50 15.92 -8.87
CA THR A 653 20.18 16.56 -8.99
C THR A 653 19.71 17.09 -7.62
N HIS A 654 19.75 16.27 -6.57
CA HIS A 654 19.27 16.65 -5.24
C HIS A 654 20.15 17.70 -4.55
N LEU A 655 21.48 17.61 -4.66
CA LEU A 655 22.38 18.65 -4.13
C LEU A 655 22.20 19.98 -4.86
N ASN A 656 21.91 19.97 -6.16
CA ASN A 656 21.67 21.19 -6.95
C ASN A 656 20.32 21.86 -6.65
N THR A 657 19.34 21.15 -6.10
CA THR A 657 18.07 21.73 -5.62
C THR A 657 18.15 22.23 -4.17
N GLY A 658 19.31 22.10 -3.51
CA GLY A 658 19.53 22.56 -2.14
C GLY A 658 19.21 21.52 -1.06
N GLN A 659 18.91 20.28 -1.43
CA GLN A 659 18.78 19.18 -0.47
C GLN A 659 20.14 18.73 0.06
N VAL A 660 20.11 18.08 1.22
CA VAL A 660 21.27 17.54 1.92
C VAL A 660 21.21 16.02 1.88
N LEU A 661 22.35 15.38 1.59
CA LEU A 661 22.51 13.93 1.65
C LEU A 661 23.26 13.54 2.92
N LEU A 662 22.75 12.54 3.66
CA LEU A 662 23.49 11.93 4.76
C LEU A 662 23.95 10.55 4.35
N LEU A 663 25.27 10.38 4.25
CA LEU A 663 25.93 9.23 3.64
C LEU A 663 26.87 8.58 4.66
N PRO A 664 26.95 7.23 4.75
CA PRO A 664 27.99 6.57 5.53
C PRO A 664 29.37 6.81 4.90
N ASP A 665 30.42 6.93 5.72
CA ASP A 665 31.80 6.99 5.23
C ASP A 665 32.15 5.75 4.39
N ALA A 666 31.71 4.57 4.83
CA ALA A 666 31.73 3.32 4.09
C ALA A 666 30.39 2.57 4.26
N PRO A 667 29.72 2.11 3.18
CA PRO A 667 28.40 1.50 3.28
C PRO A 667 28.47 0.11 3.93
N ALA A 668 27.48 -0.22 4.77
CA ALA A 668 27.34 -1.54 5.38
C ALA A 668 27.28 -2.70 4.35
N ARG A 669 26.85 -2.41 3.12
CA ARG A 669 26.95 -3.30 1.94
C ARG A 669 27.37 -2.48 0.71
N GLU A 670 28.59 -2.71 0.19
CA GLU A 670 29.10 -1.99 -1.00
C GLU A 670 28.19 -2.13 -2.24
N GLU A 671 27.55 -3.28 -2.42
CA GLU A 671 26.65 -3.56 -3.56
C GLU A 671 25.23 -2.96 -3.39
N ALA A 672 24.90 -2.46 -2.19
CA ALA A 672 23.60 -1.92 -1.83
C ALA A 672 23.74 -0.73 -0.87
N PRO A 673 24.32 0.40 -1.32
CA PRO A 673 24.48 1.59 -0.49
C PRO A 673 23.11 2.18 -0.13
N THR A 674 23.03 2.75 1.07
CA THR A 674 21.85 3.45 1.60
C THR A 674 22.25 4.84 2.09
N TRP A 675 21.37 5.82 1.96
CA TRP A 675 21.58 7.19 2.40
C TRP A 675 20.26 7.82 2.87
N TRP A 676 20.35 8.95 3.57
CA TRP A 676 19.20 9.82 3.83
C TRP A 676 19.18 10.98 2.84
N GLN A 677 18.00 11.34 2.35
CA GLN A 677 17.77 12.66 1.74
C GLN A 677 16.99 13.53 2.73
N LEU A 678 17.45 14.76 2.90
CA LEU A 678 16.89 15.76 3.80
C LEU A 678 16.66 17.06 3.03
N ASP A 679 15.47 17.63 3.15
CA ASP A 679 15.26 19.05 2.91
C ASP A 679 15.65 19.83 4.18
N PRO A 680 16.76 20.60 4.17
CA PRO A 680 17.23 21.30 5.37
C PRO A 680 16.36 22.51 5.75
N ALA A 681 15.49 22.98 4.86
CA ALA A 681 14.54 24.04 5.14
C ALA A 681 13.29 23.46 5.81
N THR A 682 12.65 22.46 5.22
CA THR A 682 11.40 21.93 5.80
C THR A 682 11.62 20.96 6.96
N GLY A 683 12.80 20.31 7.00
CA GLY A 683 13.10 19.18 7.89
C GLY A 683 12.56 17.83 7.38
N ASP A 684 11.99 17.78 6.18
CA ASP A 684 11.47 16.53 5.60
C ASP A 684 12.61 15.56 5.27
N LEU A 685 12.50 14.32 5.76
CA LEU A 685 13.53 13.29 5.66
C LEU A 685 12.94 12.00 5.10
N LEU A 686 13.68 11.32 4.23
CA LEU A 686 13.40 9.94 3.86
C LEU A 686 14.69 9.16 3.57
N GLY A 687 14.72 7.88 3.90
CA GLY A 687 15.83 6.97 3.62
C GLY A 687 15.67 6.30 2.26
N TYR A 688 16.77 6.22 1.51
CA TYR A 688 16.84 5.64 0.18
C TYR A 688 17.92 4.56 0.08
N GLY A 689 17.64 3.52 -0.70
CA GLY A 689 18.59 2.52 -1.16
C GLY A 689 18.98 2.70 -2.64
N ARG A 690 19.91 1.85 -3.10
CA ARG A 690 20.58 1.86 -4.41
C ARG A 690 19.73 2.37 -5.59
N ASP A 691 18.50 1.91 -5.74
CA ASP A 691 17.69 2.16 -6.95
C ASP A 691 16.86 3.46 -6.86
N ARG A 692 17.21 4.37 -5.95
CA ARG A 692 16.57 5.69 -5.72
C ARG A 692 15.15 5.59 -5.15
N ARG A 693 14.91 4.53 -4.37
CA ARG A 693 13.62 4.18 -3.74
C ARG A 693 13.87 3.73 -2.28
N GLY A 694 12.81 3.40 -1.55
CA GLY A 694 12.86 2.92 -0.16
C GLY A 694 13.49 1.53 0.02
N GLN A 695 13.02 0.77 1.01
CA GLN A 695 13.59 -0.54 1.32
C GLN A 695 13.24 -1.63 0.30
N TYR A 696 14.22 -2.52 0.04
CA TYR A 696 14.01 -3.81 -0.63
C TYR A 696 14.34 -5.03 0.24
N ILE A 697 13.61 -6.11 0.00
CA ILE A 697 14.03 -7.49 0.23
C ILE A 697 14.53 -8.05 -1.11
N GLU A 698 15.74 -8.58 -1.13
CA GLU A 698 16.26 -9.38 -2.25
C GLU A 698 15.85 -10.85 -2.05
N GLY A 699 14.93 -11.34 -2.88
CA GLY A 699 14.64 -12.77 -2.93
C GLY A 699 15.59 -13.50 -3.87
N ILE A 700 16.29 -14.53 -3.39
CA ILE A 700 16.71 -15.62 -4.30
C ILE A 700 15.43 -16.31 -4.74
N LEU A 701 15.27 -16.58 -6.04
CA LEU A 701 14.14 -17.32 -6.60
C LEU A 701 13.98 -18.69 -5.91
N THR A 702 13.14 -18.70 -4.88
CA THR A 702 12.54 -19.86 -4.23
C THR A 702 11.07 -19.52 -4.17
N LEU A 703 10.39 -19.63 -5.30
CA LEU A 703 9.24 -18.79 -5.63
C LEU A 703 7.96 -19.00 -4.79
N MET A 704 8.03 -19.92 -3.84
CA MET A 704 6.96 -20.27 -2.92
C MET A 704 6.60 -19.16 -1.91
N SER A 705 7.34 -18.03 -1.86
CA SER A 705 7.12 -16.93 -0.91
C SER A 705 6.82 -15.56 -1.55
N ALA A 706 6.70 -15.47 -2.88
CA ALA A 706 6.62 -14.22 -3.64
C ALA A 706 5.18 -13.71 -3.88
N GLY A 707 4.26 -14.02 -2.96
CA GLY A 707 2.85 -14.27 -3.30
C GLY A 707 1.82 -13.18 -2.98
N ASP A 708 2.15 -11.89 -2.96
CA ASP A 708 1.22 -10.89 -2.41
C ASP A 708 0.73 -9.77 -3.34
N SER A 709 1.18 -9.68 -4.60
CA SER A 709 0.63 -8.74 -5.60
C SER A 709 -0.38 -9.40 -6.55
N ALA A 710 -1.33 -8.61 -7.07
CA ALA A 710 -2.28 -8.99 -8.10
C ALA A 710 -1.60 -9.12 -9.49
N MET A 711 -2.23 -9.70 -10.52
CA MET A 711 -3.51 -10.41 -10.61
C MET A 711 -3.41 -11.88 -10.22
N GLY A 712 -4.53 -12.58 -10.02
CA GLY A 712 -4.49 -14.04 -9.95
C GLY A 712 -4.00 -14.70 -11.25
N ALA A 713 -4.23 -14.07 -12.40
CA ALA A 713 -3.61 -14.43 -13.68
C ALA A 713 -2.10 -14.13 -13.72
N VAL A 714 -1.66 -12.95 -13.24
CA VAL A 714 -0.25 -12.50 -13.30
C VAL A 714 0.61 -13.17 -12.24
N GLY A 715 0.11 -13.44 -11.04
CA GLY A 715 0.80 -14.25 -10.04
C GLY A 715 0.88 -15.73 -10.45
N MET A 716 -0.16 -16.27 -11.12
CA MET A 716 -0.07 -17.58 -11.77
C MET A 716 0.94 -17.55 -12.93
N VAL A 717 0.96 -16.49 -13.74
CA VAL A 717 1.88 -16.35 -14.87
C VAL A 717 3.33 -16.11 -14.40
N GLN A 718 3.57 -15.34 -13.35
CA GLN A 718 4.88 -15.14 -12.68
C GLN A 718 5.36 -16.44 -12.01
N SER A 719 4.45 -17.22 -11.40
CA SER A 719 4.81 -18.55 -10.89
C SER A 719 5.02 -19.60 -11.97
N ILE A 720 4.33 -19.47 -13.11
CA ILE A 720 4.63 -20.21 -14.33
C ILE A 720 6.00 -19.80 -14.89
N TRP A 721 6.31 -18.51 -14.93
CA TRP A 721 7.56 -17.97 -15.45
C TRP A 721 8.79 -18.51 -14.72
N ASP A 722 8.82 -18.43 -13.39
CA ASP A 722 9.95 -18.98 -12.65
C ASP A 722 10.02 -20.51 -12.77
N CYS A 723 8.89 -21.21 -12.73
CA CYS A 723 8.86 -22.65 -13.02
C CYS A 723 9.44 -23.00 -14.40
N LEU A 724 9.42 -22.06 -15.35
CA LEU A 724 10.07 -22.20 -16.65
C LEU A 724 11.55 -21.81 -16.66
N PHE A 725 11.92 -20.79 -15.89
CA PHE A 725 13.29 -20.29 -15.82
C PHE A 725 14.20 -21.06 -14.86
N THR A 726 13.65 -21.82 -13.90
CA THR A 726 14.43 -22.50 -12.84
C THR A 726 14.21 -24.01 -12.71
N SER A 727 13.10 -24.57 -13.21
CA SER A 727 12.81 -26.01 -13.11
C SER A 727 13.37 -26.85 -14.27
N SER A 728 13.62 -28.14 -14.02
CA SER A 728 13.92 -29.14 -15.05
C SER A 728 12.70 -29.87 -15.61
N ASP A 729 11.51 -29.63 -15.05
CA ASP A 729 10.21 -30.09 -15.55
C ASP A 729 9.19 -28.94 -15.34
N PRO A 730 9.03 -28.05 -16.34
CA PRO A 730 8.17 -26.88 -16.19
C PRO A 730 6.70 -27.24 -16.01
N LEU A 731 6.16 -28.21 -16.76
CA LEU A 731 4.74 -28.60 -16.67
C LEU A 731 4.36 -29.16 -15.28
N CYS A 732 5.24 -29.96 -14.67
CA CYS A 732 5.05 -30.41 -13.30
C CYS A 732 5.10 -29.23 -12.32
N CYS A 733 6.09 -28.34 -12.50
CA CYS A 733 6.25 -27.16 -11.65
C CYS A 733 5.08 -26.18 -11.77
N THR A 734 4.57 -25.89 -12.97
CA THR A 734 3.44 -24.96 -13.15
C THR A 734 2.14 -25.48 -12.54
N GLN A 735 1.89 -26.78 -12.61
CA GLN A 735 0.71 -27.40 -12.01
C GLN A 735 0.83 -27.47 -10.48
N ASP A 736 2.02 -27.78 -9.96
CA ASP A 736 2.29 -27.77 -8.52
C ASP A 736 2.27 -26.35 -7.96
N ALA A 737 2.87 -25.37 -8.66
CA ALA A 737 2.82 -23.96 -8.32
C ALA A 737 1.39 -23.42 -8.36
N ALA A 738 0.61 -23.64 -9.42
CA ALA A 738 -0.80 -23.20 -9.46
C ALA A 738 -1.65 -23.85 -8.36
N ALA A 739 -1.42 -25.13 -8.03
CA ALA A 739 -2.11 -25.82 -6.96
C ALA A 739 -1.66 -25.35 -5.56
N GLN A 740 -0.36 -25.17 -5.33
CA GLN A 740 0.21 -24.61 -4.10
C GLN A 740 -0.13 -23.12 -3.95
N GLU A 741 -0.37 -22.39 -5.03
CA GLU A 741 -0.82 -21.01 -4.98
C GLU A 741 -2.28 -20.96 -4.54
N MET A 742 -3.16 -21.75 -5.17
CA MET A 742 -4.57 -21.83 -4.79
C MET A 742 -4.75 -22.39 -3.37
N ILE A 743 -4.09 -23.51 -3.03
CA ILE A 743 -4.22 -24.17 -1.72
C ILE A 743 -3.41 -23.44 -0.67
N GLY A 744 -2.15 -23.15 -0.97
CA GLY A 744 -1.23 -22.46 -0.08
C GLY A 744 -1.73 -21.07 0.25
N ARG A 745 -2.23 -20.26 -0.70
CA ARG A 745 -2.85 -18.95 -0.37
C ARG A 745 -4.26 -19.07 0.21
N ALA A 746 -5.08 -20.07 -0.13
CA ALA A 746 -6.33 -20.32 0.61
C ALA A 746 -6.07 -20.58 2.10
N VAL A 747 -4.96 -21.27 2.38
CA VAL A 747 -4.51 -21.62 3.72
C VAL A 747 -3.66 -20.51 4.36
N SER A 748 -2.88 -19.72 3.61
CA SER A 748 -1.93 -18.70 4.09
C SER A 748 -2.44 -17.26 4.00
N ALA A 749 -3.28 -16.87 3.03
CA ALA A 749 -4.04 -15.62 3.16
C ALA A 749 -5.10 -15.75 4.29
N GLY A 750 -5.54 -16.99 4.57
CA GLY A 750 -6.24 -17.34 5.79
C GLY A 750 -5.33 -17.27 7.03
N LEU A 751 -4.47 -18.26 7.26
CA LEU A 751 -3.61 -18.39 8.45
C LEU A 751 -2.60 -17.26 8.60
N GLY A 752 -1.96 -16.85 7.51
CA GLY A 752 -1.01 -15.74 7.45
C GLY A 752 -1.71 -14.40 7.49
N GLY A 753 -2.89 -14.21 6.90
CA GLY A 753 -3.70 -13.01 7.16
C GLY A 753 -4.15 -12.91 8.64
N LEU A 754 -4.32 -14.05 9.32
CA LEU A 754 -4.61 -14.13 10.75
C LEU A 754 -3.34 -14.00 11.61
N ALA A 755 -2.19 -14.51 11.17
CA ALA A 755 -0.89 -14.35 11.82
C ALA A 755 -0.31 -12.93 11.62
N GLU A 756 -0.57 -12.29 10.49
CA GLU A 756 -0.36 -10.86 10.27
C GLU A 756 -1.34 -10.06 11.11
N ALA A 757 -2.62 -10.43 11.23
CA ALA A 757 -3.51 -9.78 12.19
C ALA A 757 -2.96 -9.91 13.63
N HIS A 758 -2.28 -11.01 13.97
CA HIS A 758 -1.51 -11.10 15.22
C HIS A 758 -0.28 -10.19 15.23
N ASP A 759 0.58 -10.25 14.21
CA ASP A 759 1.78 -9.43 14.14
C ASP A 759 1.43 -7.93 14.13
N ILE A 760 0.36 -7.49 13.49
CA ILE A 760 -0.17 -6.11 13.51
C ILE A 760 -0.63 -5.69 14.89
N ASN A 761 -1.41 -6.54 15.56
CA ASN A 761 -1.81 -6.27 16.93
C ASN A 761 -0.57 -6.14 17.82
N ILE A 762 0.42 -7.02 17.63
CA ILE A 762 1.71 -7.03 18.34
C ILE A 762 2.56 -5.80 17.98
N ILE A 763 2.53 -5.38 16.72
CA ILE A 763 3.27 -4.27 16.14
C ILE A 763 2.59 -2.94 16.45
N ILE A 764 1.29 -2.87 16.79
CA ILE A 764 0.55 -1.64 17.21
C ILE A 764 0.17 -1.72 18.71
N GLY A 765 0.90 -2.52 19.50
CA GLY A 765 0.97 -2.30 20.95
C GLY A 765 1.31 -0.83 21.17
N ARG A 766 0.52 -0.03 21.87
CA ARG A 766 -0.30 -0.27 23.06
C ARG A 766 -1.82 -0.16 22.81
N GLU A 767 -2.24 0.07 21.57
CA GLU A 767 -3.53 0.71 21.28
C GLU A 767 -4.51 -0.12 20.44
N LEU A 768 -4.12 -1.36 20.06
CA LEU A 768 -4.98 -2.41 19.48
C LEU A 768 -5.10 -3.67 20.35
N ILE A 769 -4.09 -3.98 21.18
CA ILE A 769 -4.06 -5.11 22.15
C ILE A 769 -4.88 -4.80 23.39
N SER A 770 -6.01 -4.19 23.09
CA SER A 770 -6.69 -3.26 23.92
C SER A 770 -8.04 -3.13 23.22
N GLY A 771 -8.98 -4.08 23.43
CA GLY A 771 -10.38 -3.90 23.01
C GLY A 771 -11.29 -5.12 22.84
N GLY A 772 -11.96 -5.58 23.90
CA GLY A 772 -13.39 -5.99 24.00
C GLY A 772 -14.10 -6.91 22.98
N ALA A 773 -13.54 -7.27 21.82
CA ALA A 773 -14.18 -8.06 20.76
C ALA A 773 -13.20 -9.03 20.07
N PHE A 774 -11.98 -8.58 19.77
CA PHE A 774 -10.97 -9.35 19.02
C PHE A 774 -10.66 -10.72 19.67
N ASP A 775 -10.61 -10.72 21.01
CA ASP A 775 -10.27 -11.87 21.83
C ASP A 775 -11.45 -12.80 22.15
N ARG A 776 -12.65 -12.56 21.60
CA ARG A 776 -13.72 -13.56 21.67
C ARG A 776 -13.56 -14.64 20.60
N LEU A 777 -12.56 -14.57 19.70
CA LEU A 777 -12.52 -15.51 18.58
C LEU A 777 -11.17 -16.09 18.09
N ASN A 778 -10.11 -15.32 17.82
CA ASN A 778 -9.27 -15.68 16.66
C ASN A 778 -7.79 -16.09 16.87
N SER A 779 -7.25 -16.26 18.08
CA SER A 779 -5.84 -16.65 18.25
C SER A 779 -5.56 -18.16 18.13
N ALA A 780 -5.60 -18.89 19.24
CA ALA A 780 -5.15 -20.27 19.29
C ALA A 780 -6.07 -21.21 18.49
N GLY A 781 -7.39 -20.97 18.48
CA GLY A 781 -8.35 -21.89 17.87
C GLY A 781 -8.61 -21.66 16.39
N ILE A 782 -8.25 -20.49 15.84
CA ILE A 782 -8.09 -20.35 14.39
C ILE A 782 -6.77 -20.95 13.95
N SER A 783 -5.65 -20.63 14.61
CA SER A 783 -4.36 -21.24 14.28
C SER A 783 -4.41 -22.77 14.39
N LYS A 784 -5.15 -23.30 15.36
CA LYS A 784 -5.48 -24.73 15.48
C LYS A 784 -6.50 -25.19 14.45
N ALA A 785 -7.66 -24.54 14.25
CA ALA A 785 -8.67 -25.04 13.30
C ALA A 785 -8.23 -24.94 11.84
N ALA A 786 -7.47 -23.91 11.48
CA ALA A 786 -6.86 -23.77 10.17
C ALA A 786 -5.52 -24.51 10.09
N GLY A 787 -4.85 -24.82 11.22
CA GLY A 787 -3.82 -25.86 11.31
C GLY A 787 -4.36 -27.29 11.21
N ASP A 788 -5.61 -27.54 11.60
CA ASP A 788 -6.35 -28.79 11.46
C ASP A 788 -6.93 -28.91 10.04
N VAL A 789 -7.33 -27.80 9.41
CA VAL A 789 -7.71 -27.74 7.98
C VAL A 789 -6.47 -27.81 7.08
N ALA A 790 -5.35 -27.18 7.45
CA ALA A 790 -4.07 -27.36 6.78
C ALA A 790 -3.49 -28.75 7.04
N GLY A 791 -3.69 -29.33 8.22
CA GLY A 791 -3.27 -30.68 8.58
C GLY A 791 -4.08 -31.75 7.87
N ALA A 792 -5.41 -31.67 7.90
CA ALA A 792 -6.29 -32.56 7.14
C ALA A 792 -6.21 -32.29 5.62
N GLY A 793 -5.94 -31.05 5.21
CA GLY A 793 -5.67 -30.67 3.84
C GLY A 793 -4.35 -31.25 3.35
N ALA A 794 -3.28 -31.14 4.13
CA ALA A 794 -1.97 -31.73 3.84
C ALA A 794 -1.99 -33.26 3.91
N GLU A 795 -2.68 -33.88 4.87
CA GLU A 795 -2.94 -35.33 4.88
C GLU A 795 -3.75 -35.73 3.64
N PHE A 796 -4.78 -34.97 3.25
CA PHE A 796 -5.55 -35.22 2.03
C PHE A 796 -4.70 -35.06 0.76
N ILE A 797 -3.80 -34.08 0.70
CA ILE A 797 -2.84 -33.89 -0.40
C ILE A 797 -1.87 -35.07 -0.44
N VAL A 798 -1.25 -35.43 0.69
CA VAL A 798 -0.28 -36.53 0.77
C VAL A 798 -0.91 -37.91 0.48
N ASP A 799 -2.11 -38.20 0.98
CA ASP A 799 -2.77 -39.50 0.77
C ASP A 799 -3.50 -39.61 -0.59
N SER A 800 -4.04 -38.51 -1.11
CA SER A 800 -4.76 -38.54 -2.40
C SER A 800 -3.85 -38.32 -3.59
N TRP A 801 -2.74 -37.59 -3.42
CA TRP A 801 -1.83 -37.20 -4.49
C TRP A 801 -0.56 -38.06 -4.60
N GLY A 802 -0.34 -38.97 -3.65
CA GLY A 802 0.53 -40.15 -3.82
C GLY A 802 2.03 -39.89 -3.68
N ARG A 803 2.82 -40.91 -4.04
CA ARG A 803 4.29 -40.83 -4.15
C ARG A 803 4.76 -41.64 -5.37
N CYS A 804 5.67 -41.09 -6.16
CA CYS A 804 6.39 -41.80 -7.23
C CYS A 804 7.85 -42.10 -6.83
N ASN A 805 8.47 -43.06 -7.53
CA ASN A 805 9.87 -43.49 -7.35
C ASN A 805 10.80 -42.76 -8.32
#